data_AF-A0A7W5H1F6-F1
#
_entry.id   AF-A0A7W5H1F6-F1
#
_cell.length_a   1.000
_cell.length_b   1.000
_cell.length_c   1.000
_cell.angle_alpha   90.00
_cell.angle_beta   90.00
_cell.angle_gamma   90.00
#
_symmetry.space_group_name_H-M   'P 1'
#
loop_
_entity.id
_entity.type
_entity.pdbx_description
1 polymer ?
#
loop_
_entity_poly.entity_id
_entity_poly.type
_entity_poly.pdbx_seq_one_letter_code
_entity_poly.pdbx_strand_id
1 'polypeptide(L)'
;MEDNVHIWHFSRIGGVNRVSLETGNDLVQLGQLDQKLWTALSCPVHGLEIDAKTLELIDSDKDNRIRVPEILEATRWLTSLIKNPDDILKGSAVLPLSAINDETDEGKNLLASARQILINIGKADATEISVDDTSDTVRIFAETIFNGDGIITEEASDDEAIRQTIRNIIACTGSVTDRNGKEGISMEQIEMFYRNCEDYAQWYGQYEADPEKIAPFGESTAGAYTAFLAVKSKIDDYFLRCRLAQYDTDSTAILNTPSTQYDSISTKDLNSCMDDIATFPLAKIETNGTLSLVRSINPAWEKALDDFRQLVVVPVCGHFETLTEEDMETISRKFDDYKNWQNDKCGTAVESLGIATIHETLAGNTKETLCALIEQDKALETASDNILLVEQLVRYYRDLYLLLKNYVTFHDFYSPGAEAIFQVGKLYIDQRCCDLCLRVNDMGKHNSFAGLSGICLLYCSCYSKTLNEKMTIVAALTDGDFKNISVGRNAIFYDKKGNDWDATIIKVIDHPISIRQAFWLPYRRVSQFISSQIEKFASSKDKEVHSATTTHIETTAKKADQGIVENIHNPNTTPATLATPTPVAVQQPFDIGKFVGIFAAISLAIGAIGSAIATLLTGFFSLAVWKMPLAIFGFFLAFSGPSMILTWLKLRRRNLAPLLDANGWAINAQANINIAFGHTLTHLAKLPPNAKLNTIDPFARKKNPLWLILALIIIALGVAAYLAWHSGLLKTWGII
;
A
#
# COMPACT_ATOMS: atom_id res chain seq x y z
N MET A 1 -3.17 9.93 58.84
CA MET A 1 -3.95 10.38 57.69
C MET A 1 -3.93 9.19 56.75
N GLU A 2 -5.05 8.49 56.59
CA GLU A 2 -5.15 7.45 55.57
C GLU A 2 -4.93 8.14 54.22
N ASP A 3 -3.91 7.72 53.47
CA ASP A 3 -3.71 8.16 52.10
C ASP A 3 -5.01 7.91 51.35
N ASN A 4 -5.57 8.97 50.75
CA ASN A 4 -6.86 8.93 50.10
C ASN A 4 -6.75 8.06 48.83
N VAL A 5 -6.93 6.74 48.98
CA VAL A 5 -6.75 5.76 47.90
C VAL A 5 -7.73 6.08 46.78
N HIS A 6 -7.22 6.23 45.55
CA HIS A 6 -8.03 6.50 44.38
C HIS A 6 -9.04 5.36 44.12
N ILE A 7 -10.31 5.70 43.95
CA ILE A 7 -11.41 4.73 43.78
C ILE A 7 -11.74 4.58 42.30
N TRP A 8 -11.30 3.48 41.70
CA TRP A 8 -11.59 3.14 40.31
C TRP A 8 -13.04 2.68 40.10
N HIS A 9 -13.70 3.26 39.10
CA HIS A 9 -15.03 2.84 38.67
C HIS A 9 -14.96 1.89 37.48
N PHE A 10 -15.75 0.82 37.50
CA PHE A 10 -15.80 -0.16 36.43
C PHE A 10 -17.23 -0.35 35.92
N SER A 11 -17.35 -0.41 34.60
CA SER A 11 -18.60 -0.69 33.89
C SER A 11 -18.52 -2.04 33.19
N ARG A 12 -19.60 -2.82 33.23
CA ARG A 12 -19.66 -4.12 32.56
C ARG A 12 -20.21 -3.98 31.14
N ILE A 13 -19.31 -3.97 30.16
CA ILE A 13 -19.65 -3.73 28.74
C ILE A 13 -19.01 -4.83 27.88
N GLY A 14 -19.76 -5.38 26.93
CA GLY A 14 -19.27 -6.46 26.06
C GLY A 14 -18.98 -7.78 26.81
N GLY A 15 -19.48 -7.93 28.04
CA GLY A 15 -19.25 -9.10 28.90
C GLY A 15 -17.99 -9.03 29.76
N VAL A 16 -17.21 -7.94 29.68
CA VAL A 16 -15.96 -7.72 30.41
C VAL A 16 -16.12 -6.48 31.33
N ASN A 17 -15.40 -6.45 32.45
CA ASN A 17 -15.32 -5.26 33.30
C ASN A 17 -14.30 -4.30 32.69
N ARG A 18 -14.71 -3.08 32.37
CA ARG A 18 -13.86 -2.04 31.76
C ARG A 18 -13.81 -0.86 32.72
N VAL A 19 -12.62 -0.28 32.90
CA VAL A 19 -12.48 0.95 33.69
C VAL A 19 -13.30 2.07 33.05
N SER A 20 -13.84 2.96 33.86
CA SER A 20 -14.56 4.17 33.42
C SER A 20 -13.67 5.36 33.77
N LEU A 21 -13.33 6.18 32.77
CA LEU A 21 -12.53 7.39 32.93
C LEU A 21 -13.49 8.59 32.92
N GLU A 22 -14.03 8.91 34.09
CA GLU A 22 -15.13 9.87 34.29
C GLU A 22 -14.69 11.15 35.01
N THR A 23 -13.51 11.14 35.62
CA THR A 23 -12.92 12.29 36.32
C THR A 23 -11.49 12.56 35.88
N GLY A 24 -11.04 13.79 36.04
CA GLY A 24 -9.65 14.19 35.81
C GLY A 24 -8.67 13.45 36.72
N ASN A 25 -9.10 13.06 37.93
CA ASN A 25 -8.29 12.26 38.84
C ASN A 25 -8.02 10.84 38.29
N ASP A 26 -8.94 10.28 37.49
CA ASP A 26 -8.72 8.99 36.80
C ASP A 26 -7.55 9.10 35.80
N LEU A 27 -7.38 10.27 35.17
CA LEU A 27 -6.26 10.53 34.25
C LEU A 27 -4.94 10.67 35.00
N VAL A 28 -4.93 11.44 36.09
CA VAL A 28 -3.74 11.66 36.94
C VAL A 28 -3.23 10.32 37.50
N GLN A 29 -4.14 9.44 37.93
CA GLN A 29 -3.81 8.16 38.55
C GLN A 29 -3.70 7.00 37.54
N LEU A 30 -3.85 7.25 36.24
CA LEU A 30 -3.89 6.21 35.19
C LEU A 30 -2.69 5.24 35.24
N GLY A 31 -1.51 5.72 35.63
CA GLY A 31 -0.31 4.90 35.80
C GLY A 31 -0.39 3.84 36.89
N GLN A 32 -1.35 3.94 37.82
CA GLN A 32 -1.57 2.96 38.89
C GLN A 32 -2.52 1.83 38.49
N LEU A 33 -3.25 1.97 37.37
CA LEU A 33 -4.18 0.96 36.88
C LEU A 33 -3.41 -0.23 36.27
N ASP A 34 -3.69 -1.46 36.70
CA ASP A 34 -3.08 -2.66 36.10
C ASP A 34 -3.36 -2.70 34.59
N GLN A 35 -2.30 -2.75 33.79
CA GLN A 35 -2.36 -2.76 32.32
C GLN A 35 -3.20 -3.93 31.77
N LYS A 36 -3.34 -5.03 32.51
CA LYS A 36 -4.21 -6.15 32.13
C LYS A 36 -5.69 -5.76 32.04
N LEU A 37 -6.08 -4.65 32.65
CA LEU A 37 -7.44 -4.10 32.62
C LEU A 37 -7.67 -3.16 31.43
N TRP A 38 -6.63 -2.86 30.63
CA TRP A 38 -6.72 -2.03 29.45
C TRP A 38 -7.19 -2.83 28.25
N THR A 39 -7.93 -2.19 27.34
CA THR A 39 -8.48 -2.85 26.16
C THR A 39 -7.42 -3.09 25.10
N ALA A 40 -6.62 -2.08 24.79
CA ALA A 40 -5.46 -2.16 23.94
C ALA A 40 -4.18 -1.87 24.73
N LEU A 41 -3.08 -2.50 24.30
CA LEU A 41 -1.73 -2.25 24.81
C LEU A 41 -0.81 -1.60 23.76
N SER A 42 -1.28 -1.54 22.51
CA SER A 42 -0.73 -0.69 21.46
C SER A 42 -1.78 -0.36 20.40
N CYS A 43 -1.59 0.78 19.72
CA CYS A 43 -2.36 1.16 18.53
C CYS A 43 -1.42 1.73 17.43
N PRO A 44 -1.80 1.67 16.15
CA PRO A 44 -1.02 2.28 15.07
C PRO A 44 -1.15 3.80 15.08
N VAL A 45 -0.13 4.51 14.60
CA VAL A 45 -0.14 5.97 14.43
C VAL A 45 -1.00 6.42 13.25
N HIS A 46 -1.17 5.57 12.23
CA HIS A 46 -1.88 5.91 11.01
C HIS A 46 -3.15 5.07 10.78
N GLY A 47 -4.08 5.61 9.99
CA GLY A 47 -5.32 4.94 9.60
C GLY A 47 -6.40 4.96 10.68
N LEU A 48 -6.31 5.91 11.61
CA LEU A 48 -7.30 6.18 12.65
C LEU A 48 -7.96 7.55 12.39
N GLU A 49 -9.21 7.66 12.79
CA GLU A 49 -10.07 8.85 12.70
C GLU A 49 -9.88 9.73 13.92
N ILE A 50 -8.64 10.18 14.09
CA ILE A 50 -8.15 11.14 15.06
C ILE A 50 -7.01 11.92 14.37
N ASP A 51 -6.65 13.08 14.88
CA ASP A 51 -5.57 13.87 14.30
C ASP A 51 -4.25 13.07 14.28
N ALA A 52 -3.72 12.84 13.07
CA ALA A 52 -2.53 12.03 12.87
C ALA A 52 -1.30 12.67 13.51
N LYS A 53 -1.22 14.01 13.53
CA LYS A 53 -0.09 14.72 14.12
C LYS A 53 -0.05 14.54 15.64
N THR A 54 -1.19 14.55 16.31
CA THR A 54 -1.26 14.20 17.73
C THR A 54 -0.71 12.80 17.99
N LEU A 55 -1.04 11.81 17.15
CA LEU A 55 -0.50 10.44 17.30
C LEU A 55 1.01 10.39 17.05
N GLU A 56 1.53 11.10 16.04
CA GLU A 56 2.97 11.20 15.78
C GLU A 56 3.75 11.86 16.93
N LEU A 57 3.14 12.81 17.65
CA LEU A 57 3.77 13.43 18.82
C LEU A 57 3.83 12.49 20.03
N ILE A 58 2.86 11.57 20.15
CA ILE A 58 2.85 10.56 21.23
C ILE A 58 3.86 9.44 20.92
N ASP A 59 4.06 9.10 19.65
CA ASP A 59 5.05 8.11 19.18
C ASP A 59 6.48 8.66 19.29
N SER A 60 7.00 8.58 20.51
CA SER A 60 8.29 9.15 20.91
C SER A 60 9.49 8.44 20.28
N ASP A 61 9.38 7.13 20.04
CA ASP A 61 10.44 6.30 19.44
C ASP A 61 10.33 6.17 17.91
N LYS A 62 9.26 6.72 17.32
CA LYS A 62 8.97 6.73 15.88
C LYS A 62 8.85 5.33 15.28
N ASP A 63 8.41 4.33 16.06
CA ASP A 63 8.18 2.96 15.60
C ASP A 63 6.84 2.78 14.85
N ASN A 64 6.07 3.87 14.70
CA ASN A 64 4.71 3.95 14.14
C ASN A 64 3.65 3.24 14.99
N ARG A 65 3.91 3.01 16.29
CA ARG A 65 2.96 2.41 17.23
C ARG A 65 3.05 3.08 18.59
N ILE A 66 1.90 3.52 19.05
CA ILE A 66 1.77 4.07 20.39
C ILE A 66 1.56 2.92 21.38
N ARG A 67 2.40 2.85 22.41
CA ARG A 67 2.35 1.86 23.49
C ARG A 67 1.93 2.49 24.81
N VAL A 68 1.65 1.62 25.80
CA VAL A 68 1.22 2.06 27.14
C VAL A 68 2.18 3.09 27.79
N PRO A 69 3.52 2.93 27.76
CA PRO A 69 4.41 3.91 28.38
C PRO A 69 4.24 5.32 27.83
N GLU A 70 4.07 5.46 26.51
CA GLU A 70 3.91 6.74 25.81
C GLU A 70 2.56 7.39 26.13
N ILE A 71 1.50 6.58 26.20
CA ILE A 71 0.18 7.06 26.67
C ILE A 71 0.28 7.59 28.10
N LEU A 72 0.98 6.87 28.98
CA LEU A 72 1.15 7.28 30.38
C LEU A 72 2.00 8.53 30.51
N GLU A 73 3.04 8.67 29.69
CA GLU A 73 3.88 9.86 29.63
C GLU A 73 3.09 11.08 29.13
N ALA A 74 2.39 10.94 28.00
CA ALA A 74 1.52 11.99 27.45
C ALA A 74 0.44 12.43 28.46
N THR A 75 -0.19 11.47 29.14
CA THR A 75 -1.22 11.75 30.15
C THR A 75 -0.63 12.46 31.38
N ARG A 76 0.52 12.00 31.87
CA ARG A 76 1.22 12.62 33.01
C ARG A 76 1.66 14.04 32.69
N TRP A 77 2.25 14.25 31.53
CA TRP A 77 2.71 15.55 31.07
C TRP A 77 1.53 16.52 30.93
N LEU A 78 0.48 16.14 30.20
CA LEU A 78 -0.73 16.97 30.05
C LEU A 78 -1.36 17.32 31.41
N THR A 79 -1.54 16.34 32.30
CA THR A 79 -2.18 16.59 33.61
C THR A 79 -1.32 17.42 34.57
N SER A 80 0.00 17.46 34.40
CA SER A 80 0.88 18.36 35.16
C SER A 80 0.79 19.82 34.72
N LEU A 81 0.44 20.06 33.44
CA LEU A 81 0.39 21.38 32.80
C LEU A 81 -1.00 22.01 32.79
N ILE A 82 -2.04 21.31 33.25
CA ILE A 82 -3.41 21.81 33.31
C ILE A 82 -3.86 21.95 34.77
N LYS A 83 -4.37 23.13 35.15
CA LYS A 83 -4.81 23.44 36.52
C LYS A 83 -5.92 22.51 37.01
N ASN A 84 -6.87 22.21 36.14
CA ASN A 84 -8.00 21.34 36.43
C ASN A 84 -8.07 20.18 35.43
N PRO A 85 -7.61 18.97 35.79
CA PRO A 85 -7.65 17.80 34.91
C PRO A 85 -9.06 17.43 34.42
N ASP A 86 -10.13 17.81 35.12
CA ASP A 86 -11.52 17.57 34.67
C ASP A 86 -11.84 18.31 33.36
N ASP A 87 -11.13 19.39 33.05
CA ASP A 87 -11.35 20.15 31.81
C ASP A 87 -10.97 19.34 30.56
N ILE A 88 -10.03 18.40 30.68
CA ILE A 88 -9.57 17.53 29.58
C ILE A 88 -10.70 16.61 29.09
N LEU A 89 -11.60 16.20 30.00
CA LEU A 89 -12.71 15.29 29.69
C LEU A 89 -13.77 15.95 28.78
N LYS A 90 -13.78 17.28 28.70
CA LYS A 90 -14.71 18.04 27.84
C LYS A 90 -14.38 17.87 26.36
N GLY A 91 -13.14 17.54 26.00
CA GLY A 91 -12.70 17.41 24.61
C GLY A 91 -12.85 18.71 23.81
N SER A 92 -12.59 19.85 24.44
CA SER A 92 -12.71 21.18 23.81
C SER A 92 -11.71 21.32 22.66
N ALA A 93 -12.15 21.92 21.55
CA ALA A 93 -11.30 22.18 20.38
C ALA A 93 -10.23 23.26 20.62
N VAL A 94 -10.40 24.07 21.67
CA VAL A 94 -9.54 25.20 22.05
C VAL A 94 -9.08 25.04 23.48
N LEU A 95 -7.85 25.48 23.77
CA LEU A 95 -7.25 25.52 25.10
C LEU A 95 -7.36 26.94 25.68
N PRO A 96 -8.13 27.15 26.76
CA PRO A 96 -8.12 28.43 27.46
C PRO A 96 -6.75 28.69 28.11
N LEU A 97 -6.18 29.88 27.90
CA LEU A 97 -4.88 30.25 28.50
C LEU A 97 -4.94 30.21 30.04
N SER A 98 -6.10 30.47 30.63
CA SER A 98 -6.32 30.39 32.08
C SER A 98 -6.28 28.96 32.63
N ALA A 99 -6.42 27.94 31.78
CA ALA A 99 -6.39 26.53 32.18
C ALA A 99 -4.96 25.99 32.34
N ILE A 100 -3.97 26.67 31.74
CA ILE A 100 -2.55 26.29 31.84
C ILE A 100 -2.06 26.52 33.28
N ASN A 101 -1.37 25.53 33.83
CA ASN A 101 -0.79 25.56 35.16
C ASN A 101 0.46 26.45 35.19
N ASP A 102 0.37 27.63 35.77
CA ASP A 102 1.46 28.60 35.91
C ASP A 102 2.23 28.47 37.23
N GLU A 103 2.01 27.39 38.00
CA GLU A 103 2.76 27.12 39.24
C GLU A 103 4.11 26.46 38.97
N THR A 104 4.26 25.76 37.83
CA THR A 104 5.52 25.14 37.40
C THR A 104 6.30 26.05 36.45
N ASP A 105 7.62 25.95 36.41
CA ASP A 105 8.45 26.76 35.51
C ASP A 105 8.17 26.44 34.03
N GLU A 106 7.96 25.15 33.71
CA GLU A 106 7.55 24.70 32.39
C GLU A 106 6.20 25.31 31.98
N GLY A 107 5.19 25.27 32.87
CA GLY A 107 3.88 25.82 32.57
C GLY A 107 3.86 27.33 32.42
N LYS A 108 4.70 28.07 33.17
CA LYS A 108 4.92 29.52 32.93
C LYS A 108 5.53 29.79 31.56
N ASN A 109 6.53 29.00 31.15
CA ASN A 109 7.18 29.14 29.85
C ASN A 109 6.20 28.84 28.71
N LEU A 110 5.38 27.79 28.83
CA LEU A 110 4.36 27.45 27.84
C LEU A 110 3.25 28.51 27.77
N LEU A 111 2.81 29.04 28.91
CA LEU A 111 1.83 30.13 28.93
C LEU A 111 2.37 31.39 28.26
N ALA A 112 3.63 31.75 28.52
CA ALA A 112 4.28 32.88 27.86
C ALA A 112 4.42 32.65 26.35
N SER A 113 4.83 31.44 25.94
CA SER A 113 4.99 31.06 24.53
C SER A 113 3.64 31.03 23.80
N ALA A 114 2.57 30.54 24.43
CA ALA A 114 1.22 30.58 23.87
C ALA A 114 0.74 32.01 23.62
N ARG A 115 1.04 32.95 24.54
CA ARG A 115 0.76 34.38 24.33
C ARG A 115 1.60 34.95 23.19
N GLN A 116 2.86 34.57 23.08
CA GLN A 116 3.73 35.02 22.00
C GLN A 116 3.24 34.55 20.63
N ILE A 117 2.82 33.28 20.51
CA ILE A 117 2.20 32.75 19.29
C ILE A 117 0.99 33.60 18.89
N LEU A 118 0.09 33.87 19.84
CA LEU A 118 -1.09 34.70 19.60
C LEU A 118 -0.74 36.12 19.15
N ILE A 119 0.32 36.73 19.71
CA ILE A 119 0.82 38.04 19.25
C ILE A 119 1.33 37.94 17.81
N ASN A 120 2.18 36.96 17.50
CA ASN A 120 2.79 36.80 16.17
C ASN A 120 1.74 36.58 15.07
N ILE A 121 0.64 35.88 15.36
CA ILE A 121 -0.43 35.63 14.38
C ILE A 121 -1.50 36.73 14.33
N GLY A 122 -1.33 37.83 15.08
CA GLY A 122 -2.21 39.00 15.09
C GLY A 122 -3.44 38.89 16.00
N LYS A 123 -3.41 38.02 17.02
CA LYS A 123 -4.48 37.72 17.97
C LYS A 123 -4.11 38.03 19.43
N ALA A 124 -3.43 39.15 19.68
CA ALA A 124 -2.89 39.48 21.01
C ALA A 124 -3.92 39.50 22.16
N ASP A 125 -5.18 39.86 21.89
CA ASP A 125 -6.26 39.93 22.89
C ASP A 125 -6.99 38.60 23.12
N ALA A 126 -6.61 37.52 22.42
CA ALA A 126 -7.26 36.22 22.57
C ALA A 126 -6.98 35.59 23.93
N THR A 127 -8.01 34.97 24.53
CA THR A 127 -7.91 34.28 25.83
C THR A 127 -7.78 32.76 25.70
N GLU A 128 -7.79 32.25 24.48
CA GLU A 128 -7.74 30.83 24.13
C GLU A 128 -6.87 30.64 22.88
N ILE A 129 -6.31 29.44 22.75
CA ILE A 129 -5.45 29.04 21.63
C ILE A 129 -5.93 27.71 21.06
N SER A 130 -5.95 27.59 19.74
CA SER A 130 -6.41 26.39 19.03
C SER A 130 -5.25 25.68 18.31
N VAL A 131 -5.48 24.44 17.88
CA VAL A 131 -4.49 23.72 17.06
C VAL A 131 -4.22 24.44 15.74
N ASP A 132 -5.22 25.09 15.16
CA ASP A 132 -5.07 25.87 13.93
C ASP A 132 -4.12 27.07 14.14
N ASP A 133 -4.12 27.66 15.34
CA ASP A 133 -3.24 28.77 15.70
C ASP A 133 -1.77 28.34 15.85
N THR A 134 -1.53 27.09 16.23
CA THR A 134 -0.19 26.55 16.50
C THR A 134 0.39 25.73 15.35
N SER A 135 -0.45 25.27 14.41
CA SER A 135 -0.05 24.32 13.36
C SER A 135 0.73 24.93 12.19
N ASP A 136 0.62 26.24 11.97
CA ASP A 136 1.29 26.95 10.88
C ASP A 136 2.56 27.63 11.40
N THR A 137 3.63 26.84 11.55
CA THR A 137 4.94 27.33 12.03
C THR A 137 5.49 28.45 11.16
N VAL A 138 5.29 28.37 9.84
CA VAL A 138 5.70 29.41 8.89
C VAL A 138 5.02 30.72 9.21
N ARG A 139 3.71 30.72 9.46
CA ARG A 139 2.99 31.92 9.88
C ARG A 139 3.43 32.45 11.25
N ILE A 140 3.76 31.57 12.20
CA ILE A 140 4.22 31.97 13.53
C ILE A 140 5.59 32.67 13.47
N PHE A 141 6.47 32.25 12.56
CA PHE A 141 7.83 32.77 12.41
C PHE A 141 8.04 33.67 11.18
N ALA A 142 6.98 34.04 10.45
CA ALA A 142 7.08 34.75 9.17
C ALA A 142 7.88 36.06 9.22
N GLU A 143 7.79 36.78 10.36
CA GLU A 143 8.50 38.05 10.59
C GLU A 143 9.72 37.88 11.54
N THR A 144 10.05 36.64 11.90
CA THR A 144 11.13 36.33 12.84
C THR A 144 12.42 36.01 12.09
N ILE A 145 13.43 36.87 12.26
CA ILE A 145 14.75 36.71 11.62
C ILE A 145 15.55 35.58 12.25
N PHE A 146 15.60 35.55 13.60
CA PHE A 146 16.28 34.51 14.36
C PHE A 146 15.24 33.69 15.11
N ASN A 147 15.04 32.44 14.68
CA ASN A 147 14.00 31.55 15.19
C ASN A 147 14.57 30.27 15.82
N GLY A 148 15.89 30.17 15.99
CA GLY A 148 16.53 29.14 16.80
C GLY A 148 16.43 27.73 16.22
N ASP A 149 16.45 27.58 14.90
CA ASP A 149 16.60 26.29 14.22
C ASP A 149 18.02 26.04 13.69
N GLY A 150 18.92 27.02 13.88
CA GLY A 150 20.30 26.98 13.40
C GLY A 150 20.43 27.21 11.90
N ILE A 151 19.40 27.75 11.25
CA ILE A 151 19.38 28.12 9.84
C ILE A 151 19.30 29.65 9.76
N ILE A 152 20.16 30.23 8.91
CA ILE A 152 20.14 31.68 8.65
C ILE A 152 19.78 31.95 7.20
N THR A 153 18.96 32.98 6.97
CA THR A 153 18.56 33.45 5.64
C THR A 153 19.29 34.74 5.30
N GLU A 154 19.11 35.27 4.08
CA GLU A 154 19.67 36.56 3.68
C GLU A 154 19.27 37.74 4.60
N GLU A 155 18.17 37.60 5.33
CA GLU A 155 17.66 38.62 6.26
C GLU A 155 18.41 38.65 7.60
N ALA A 156 19.27 37.67 7.86
CA ALA A 156 20.07 37.59 9.10
C ALA A 156 21.12 38.71 9.22
N SER A 157 21.45 39.42 8.13
CA SER A 157 22.39 40.54 8.12
C SER A 157 21.97 41.61 7.13
N ASP A 158 22.30 42.87 7.40
CA ASP A 158 22.17 43.99 6.47
C ASP A 158 23.43 44.21 5.60
N ASP A 159 24.50 43.45 5.86
CA ASP A 159 25.73 43.51 5.07
C ASP A 159 25.56 42.74 3.74
N GLU A 160 25.66 43.45 2.63
CA GLU A 160 25.52 42.90 1.28
C GLU A 160 26.58 41.83 0.98
N ALA A 161 27.78 41.92 1.55
CA ALA A 161 28.81 40.90 1.38
C ALA A 161 28.40 39.56 2.03
N ILE A 162 27.76 39.63 3.21
CA ILE A 162 27.23 38.44 3.89
C ILE A 162 26.05 37.87 3.11
N ARG A 163 25.11 38.71 2.64
CA ARG A 163 23.99 38.27 1.79
C ARG A 163 24.44 37.61 0.50
N GLN A 164 25.44 38.17 -0.17
CA GLN A 164 26.00 37.59 -1.38
C GLN A 164 26.69 36.25 -1.08
N THR A 165 27.38 36.13 0.06
CA THR A 165 27.98 34.86 0.48
C THR A 165 26.92 33.79 0.74
N ILE A 166 25.81 34.14 1.40
CA ILE A 166 24.66 33.22 1.62
C ILE A 166 24.10 32.74 0.27
N ARG A 167 23.89 33.64 -0.70
CA ARG A 167 23.43 33.28 -2.05
C ARG A 167 24.41 32.36 -2.78
N ASN A 168 25.72 32.61 -2.65
CA ASN A 168 26.75 31.77 -3.25
C ASN A 168 26.76 30.37 -2.63
N ILE A 169 26.60 30.26 -1.30
CA ILE A 169 26.49 28.97 -0.60
C ILE A 169 25.27 28.22 -1.13
N ILE A 170 24.08 28.85 -1.15
CA ILE A 170 22.86 28.24 -1.66
C ILE A 170 23.03 27.72 -3.10
N ALA A 171 23.65 28.53 -3.98
CA ALA A 171 23.90 28.15 -5.37
C ALA A 171 24.86 26.96 -5.52
N CYS A 172 25.82 26.79 -4.60
CA CYS A 172 26.87 25.77 -4.70
C CYS A 172 26.55 24.48 -3.93
N THR A 173 25.92 24.59 -2.76
CA THR A 173 25.67 23.47 -1.83
C THR A 173 24.20 23.16 -1.60
N GLY A 174 23.29 23.93 -2.20
CA GLY A 174 21.84 23.85 -1.99
C GLY A 174 21.38 24.67 -0.78
N SER A 175 20.07 24.70 -0.52
CA SER A 175 19.44 25.39 0.60
C SER A 175 18.76 24.43 1.58
N VAL A 176 18.60 24.86 2.82
CA VAL A 176 17.68 24.24 3.79
C VAL A 176 16.56 25.23 4.07
N THR A 177 15.33 24.74 4.16
CA THR A 177 14.17 25.59 4.47
C THR A 177 14.18 25.95 5.95
N ASP A 178 14.23 27.24 6.23
CA ASP A 178 14.11 27.83 7.56
C ASP A 178 12.66 27.72 8.11
N ARG A 179 12.44 27.79 9.42
CA ARG A 179 11.10 27.76 10.06
C ARG A 179 10.16 28.86 9.53
N ASN A 180 10.67 29.96 9.00
CA ASN A 180 9.88 31.01 8.33
C ASN A 180 9.51 30.70 6.86
N GLY A 181 9.91 29.52 6.36
CA GLY A 181 9.60 29.05 5.00
C GLY A 181 10.55 29.55 3.90
N LYS A 182 11.57 30.36 4.22
CA LYS A 182 12.55 30.87 3.26
C LYS A 182 13.73 29.90 3.11
N GLU A 183 14.46 30.05 2.01
CA GLU A 183 15.70 29.32 1.79
C GLU A 183 16.83 29.94 2.63
N GLY A 184 17.50 29.10 3.41
CA GLY A 184 18.62 29.50 4.25
C GLY A 184 19.76 28.50 4.18
N ILE A 185 20.76 28.74 5.04
CA ILE A 185 21.95 27.92 5.16
C ILE A 185 22.20 27.45 6.59
N SER A 186 22.65 26.20 6.71
CA SER A 186 23.06 25.61 8.00
C SER A 186 24.58 25.64 8.20
N MET A 187 25.02 25.32 9.41
CA MET A 187 26.45 25.20 9.73
C MET A 187 27.15 24.17 8.83
N GLU A 188 26.49 23.05 8.53
CA GLU A 188 27.03 22.01 7.64
C GLU A 188 27.25 22.53 6.22
N GLN A 189 26.32 23.34 5.70
CA GLN A 189 26.45 23.94 4.37
C GLN A 189 27.56 24.97 4.29
N ILE A 190 27.74 25.76 5.36
CA ILE A 190 28.87 26.69 5.47
C ILE A 190 30.19 25.89 5.46
N GLU A 191 30.33 24.90 6.34
CA GLU A 191 31.55 24.09 6.41
C GLU A 191 31.86 23.38 5.07
N MET A 192 30.84 22.80 4.44
CA MET A 192 30.97 22.15 3.14
C MET A 192 31.38 23.14 2.04
N PHE A 193 30.80 24.33 2.02
CA PHE A 193 31.15 25.37 1.05
C PHE A 193 32.60 25.81 1.21
N TYR A 194 33.04 26.14 2.42
CA TYR A 194 34.42 26.57 2.66
C TYR A 194 35.42 25.46 2.40
N ARG A 195 35.09 24.21 2.72
CA ARG A 195 35.93 23.05 2.36
C ARG A 195 36.07 22.92 0.84
N ASN A 196 34.97 23.05 0.08
CA ASN A 196 35.03 23.01 -1.38
C ASN A 196 35.84 24.18 -1.95
N CYS A 197 35.76 25.38 -1.35
CA CYS A 197 36.60 26.53 -1.71
C CYS A 197 38.08 26.25 -1.46
N GLU A 198 38.44 25.71 -0.29
CA GLU A 198 39.82 25.33 0.06
C GLU A 198 40.36 24.26 -0.90
N ASP A 199 39.59 23.19 -1.14
CA ASP A 199 39.94 22.11 -2.05
C ASP A 199 40.16 22.63 -3.48
N TYR A 200 39.24 23.46 -4.00
CA TYR A 200 39.35 24.03 -5.35
C TYR A 200 40.53 25.00 -5.47
N ALA A 201 40.74 25.87 -4.47
CA ALA A 201 41.87 26.80 -4.45
C ALA A 201 43.21 26.05 -4.36
N GLN A 202 43.28 24.97 -3.58
CA GLN A 202 44.48 24.13 -3.50
C GLN A 202 44.78 23.43 -4.83
N TRP A 203 43.75 22.88 -5.49
CA TRP A 203 43.89 22.28 -6.82
C TRP A 203 44.35 23.29 -7.87
N TYR A 204 43.71 24.47 -7.90
CA TYR A 204 44.07 25.52 -8.85
C TYR A 204 45.45 26.12 -8.54
N GLY A 205 45.85 26.20 -7.28
CA GLY A 205 47.18 26.63 -6.85
C GLY A 205 48.31 25.76 -7.40
N GLN A 206 48.05 24.48 -7.72
CA GLN A 206 49.03 23.64 -8.42
C GLN A 206 49.34 24.20 -9.81
N TYR A 207 48.31 24.65 -10.54
CA TYR A 207 48.45 25.32 -11.84
C TYR A 207 49.17 26.66 -11.71
N GLU A 208 48.82 27.48 -10.71
CA GLU A 208 49.47 28.78 -10.51
C GLU A 208 50.95 28.67 -10.12
N ALA A 209 51.34 27.59 -9.43
CA ALA A 209 52.73 27.35 -9.03
C ALA A 209 53.65 27.02 -10.21
N ASP A 210 53.16 26.31 -11.23
CA ASP A 210 53.92 25.97 -12.44
C ASP A 210 53.01 25.92 -13.70
N PRO A 211 52.59 27.10 -14.20
CA PRO A 211 51.65 27.17 -15.33
C PRO A 211 52.21 26.59 -16.61
N GLU A 212 53.51 26.71 -16.86
CA GLU A 212 54.16 26.20 -18.07
C GLU A 212 54.21 24.67 -18.09
N LYS A 213 54.32 24.03 -16.92
CA LYS A 213 54.29 22.58 -16.81
C LYS A 213 52.89 22.00 -16.98
N ILE A 214 51.89 22.60 -16.33
CA ILE A 214 50.51 22.10 -16.38
C ILE A 214 49.80 22.52 -17.67
N ALA A 215 50.05 23.73 -18.19
CA ALA A 215 49.50 24.23 -19.44
C ALA A 215 50.60 24.51 -20.48
N PRO A 216 51.19 23.47 -21.10
CA PRO A 216 52.29 23.61 -22.04
C PRO A 216 51.94 24.43 -23.31
N PHE A 217 50.65 24.64 -23.59
CA PHE A 217 50.15 25.47 -24.70
C PHE A 217 49.45 26.74 -24.21
N GLY A 218 49.67 27.15 -22.95
CA GLY A 218 48.98 28.27 -22.32
C GLY A 218 47.46 28.10 -22.34
N GLU A 219 46.73 29.17 -22.66
CA GLU A 219 45.26 29.18 -22.76
C GLU A 219 44.71 28.15 -23.76
N SER A 220 45.51 27.75 -24.77
CA SER A 220 45.10 26.76 -25.77
C SER A 220 45.20 25.31 -25.27
N THR A 221 45.77 25.05 -24.09
CA THR A 221 46.01 23.68 -23.59
C THR A 221 44.73 22.86 -23.49
N ALA A 222 43.64 23.46 -22.99
CA ALA A 222 42.35 22.76 -22.88
C ALA A 222 41.78 22.34 -24.25
N GLY A 223 41.85 23.25 -25.23
CA GLY A 223 41.43 22.97 -26.61
C GLY A 223 42.33 21.95 -27.29
N ALA A 224 43.64 22.07 -27.11
CA ALA A 224 44.66 21.15 -27.63
C ALA A 224 44.48 19.73 -27.05
N TYR A 225 44.23 19.61 -25.74
CA TYR A 225 43.96 18.32 -25.10
C TYR A 225 42.67 17.68 -25.59
N THR A 226 41.61 18.48 -25.79
CA THR A 226 40.34 18.01 -26.36
C THR A 226 40.54 17.50 -27.79
N ALA A 227 41.27 18.24 -28.63
CA ALA A 227 41.59 17.83 -30.00
C ALA A 227 42.46 16.55 -30.03
N PHE A 228 43.42 16.43 -29.12
CA PHE A 228 44.22 15.22 -28.94
C PHE A 228 43.36 14.01 -28.57
N LEU A 229 42.51 14.13 -27.55
CA LEU A 229 41.64 13.03 -27.11
C LEU A 229 40.68 12.58 -28.20
N ALA A 230 40.19 13.50 -29.03
CA ALA A 230 39.26 13.20 -30.12
C ALA A 230 39.85 12.21 -31.14
N VAL A 231 41.14 12.32 -31.47
CA VAL A 231 41.79 11.47 -32.49
C VAL A 231 42.65 10.34 -31.90
N LYS A 232 43.04 10.43 -30.63
CA LYS A 232 44.00 9.53 -29.97
C LYS A 232 43.73 8.05 -30.24
N SER A 233 42.50 7.60 -29.93
CA SER A 233 42.11 6.19 -30.07
C SER A 233 42.29 5.67 -31.51
N LYS A 234 41.98 6.50 -32.51
CA LYS A 234 42.05 6.10 -33.92
C LYS A 234 43.48 6.14 -34.45
N ILE A 235 44.31 7.06 -33.96
CA ILE A 235 45.73 7.11 -34.27
C ILE A 235 46.44 5.88 -33.65
N ASP A 236 46.11 5.53 -32.41
CA ASP A 236 46.63 4.32 -31.75
C ASP A 236 46.22 3.04 -32.51
N ASP A 237 44.95 2.95 -32.94
CA ASP A 237 44.46 1.84 -33.80
C ASP A 237 45.21 1.76 -35.13
N TYR A 238 45.48 2.90 -35.78
CA TYR A 238 46.26 2.94 -37.01
C TYR A 238 47.67 2.37 -36.83
N PHE A 239 48.43 2.85 -35.83
CA PHE A 239 49.79 2.35 -35.59
C PHE A 239 49.79 0.88 -35.17
N LEU A 240 48.80 0.43 -34.39
CA LEU A 240 48.65 -0.99 -34.05
C LEU A 240 48.44 -1.85 -35.30
N ARG A 241 47.59 -1.42 -36.23
CA ARG A 241 47.38 -2.11 -37.52
C ARG A 241 48.65 -2.12 -38.37
N CYS A 242 49.41 -1.03 -38.40
CA CYS A 242 50.71 -0.98 -39.09
C CYS A 242 51.70 -2.00 -38.51
N ARG A 243 51.78 -2.13 -37.17
CA ARG A 243 52.62 -3.17 -36.52
C ARG A 243 52.15 -4.58 -36.83
N LEU A 244 50.84 -4.83 -36.84
CA LEU A 244 50.28 -6.13 -37.23
C LEU A 244 50.61 -6.48 -38.69
N ALA A 245 50.51 -5.50 -39.60
CA ALA A 245 50.89 -5.66 -41.01
C ALA A 245 52.40 -5.91 -41.19
N GLN A 246 53.25 -5.37 -40.32
CA GLN A 246 54.68 -5.65 -40.31
C GLN A 246 55.00 -7.05 -39.73
N TYR A 247 54.25 -7.50 -38.73
CA TYR A 247 54.40 -8.82 -38.13
C TYR A 247 53.99 -9.95 -39.09
N ASP A 248 52.84 -9.78 -39.76
CA ASP A 248 52.33 -10.71 -40.77
C ASP A 248 51.91 -9.93 -42.02
N THR A 249 52.74 -9.99 -43.07
CA THR A 249 52.51 -9.23 -44.30
C THR A 249 51.22 -9.62 -45.02
N ASP A 250 50.77 -10.87 -44.85
CA ASP A 250 49.55 -11.40 -45.47
C ASP A 250 48.29 -10.78 -44.84
N SER A 251 48.39 -10.27 -43.60
CA SER A 251 47.29 -9.61 -42.89
C SER A 251 46.97 -8.19 -43.42
N THR A 252 47.88 -7.55 -44.17
CA THR A 252 47.75 -6.15 -44.64
C THR A 252 46.45 -5.90 -45.43
N ALA A 253 46.02 -6.86 -46.25
CA ALA A 253 44.79 -6.75 -47.04
C ALA A 253 43.53 -6.79 -46.18
N ILE A 254 43.57 -7.51 -45.05
CA ILE A 254 42.44 -7.68 -44.11
C ILE A 254 42.37 -6.51 -43.12
N LEU A 255 43.53 -5.94 -42.76
CA LEU A 255 43.63 -4.79 -41.84
C LEU A 255 43.21 -3.47 -42.49
N ASN A 256 43.28 -3.38 -43.82
CA ASN A 256 42.65 -2.33 -44.61
C ASN A 256 41.16 -2.63 -44.81
N THR A 257 40.38 -1.60 -45.19
CA THR A 257 38.94 -1.77 -45.44
C THR A 257 38.68 -2.79 -46.56
N PRO A 258 38.02 -3.94 -46.28
CA PRO A 258 37.71 -4.92 -47.29
C PRO A 258 36.65 -4.38 -48.27
N SER A 259 36.68 -4.85 -49.52
CA SER A 259 35.75 -4.40 -50.57
C SER A 259 34.27 -4.53 -50.16
N THR A 260 33.95 -5.55 -49.36
CA THR A 260 32.59 -5.81 -48.85
C THR A 260 32.05 -4.68 -47.95
N GLN A 261 32.92 -3.93 -47.26
CA GLN A 261 32.52 -2.76 -46.47
C GLN A 261 32.28 -1.52 -47.35
N TYR A 262 32.90 -1.43 -48.52
CA TYR A 262 32.56 -0.40 -49.50
C TYR A 262 31.26 -0.75 -50.23
N ASP A 263 31.03 -2.03 -50.55
CA ASP A 263 29.81 -2.49 -51.19
C ASP A 263 28.56 -2.16 -50.35
N SER A 264 28.65 -2.28 -49.02
CA SER A 264 27.54 -2.01 -48.09
C SER A 264 27.09 -0.55 -48.03
N ILE A 265 27.99 0.40 -48.34
CA ILE A 265 27.69 1.84 -48.39
C ILE A 265 27.54 2.38 -49.81
N SER A 266 28.03 1.65 -50.83
CA SER A 266 28.02 2.08 -52.25
C SER A 266 26.64 2.35 -52.84
N THR A 267 25.59 1.72 -52.28
CA THR A 267 24.19 1.86 -52.72
C THR A 267 23.44 2.98 -52.00
N LYS A 268 24.07 3.64 -51.01
CA LYS A 268 23.50 4.72 -50.19
C LYS A 268 24.11 6.07 -50.60
N ASP A 269 23.51 7.17 -50.10
CA ASP A 269 24.14 8.49 -50.17
C ASP A 269 25.32 8.54 -49.19
N LEU A 270 26.54 8.70 -49.71
CA LEU A 270 27.77 8.67 -48.91
C LEU A 270 27.81 9.75 -47.83
N ASN A 271 27.18 10.91 -48.04
CA ASN A 271 27.11 11.95 -47.01
C ASN A 271 26.29 11.53 -45.79
N SER A 272 25.35 10.60 -45.95
CA SER A 272 24.54 10.03 -44.86
C SER A 272 25.21 8.86 -44.13
N CYS A 273 26.39 8.43 -44.59
CA CYS A 273 27.12 7.26 -44.07
C CYS A 273 28.40 7.65 -43.30
N MET A 274 28.51 8.88 -42.78
CA MET A 274 29.72 9.35 -42.09
C MET A 274 30.08 8.50 -40.85
N ASP A 275 29.08 8.00 -40.11
CA ASP A 275 29.32 7.11 -38.97
C ASP A 275 29.93 5.77 -39.40
N ASP A 276 29.43 5.17 -40.50
CA ASP A 276 29.97 3.94 -41.08
C ASP A 276 31.40 4.19 -41.60
N ILE A 277 31.62 5.31 -42.29
CA ILE A 277 32.94 5.70 -42.83
C ILE A 277 33.94 5.96 -41.69
N ALA A 278 33.51 6.53 -40.55
CA ALA A 278 34.36 6.74 -39.39
C ALA A 278 34.93 5.44 -38.80
N THR A 279 34.30 4.28 -39.04
CA THR A 279 34.80 2.98 -38.59
C THR A 279 36.02 2.50 -39.38
N PHE A 280 36.21 2.97 -40.62
CA PHE A 280 37.36 2.61 -41.45
C PHE A 280 38.68 3.13 -40.86
N PRO A 281 39.84 2.54 -41.23
CA PRO A 281 41.15 3.04 -40.83
C PRO A 281 41.33 4.53 -41.16
N LEU A 282 42.12 5.25 -40.35
CA LEU A 282 42.37 6.68 -40.56
C LEU A 282 43.08 6.98 -41.88
N ALA A 283 44.00 6.11 -42.27
CA ALA A 283 44.70 6.13 -43.54
C ALA A 283 44.92 4.68 -43.97
N LYS A 284 45.37 4.49 -45.21
CA LYS A 284 45.71 3.16 -45.72
C LYS A 284 46.83 2.54 -44.88
N ILE A 285 46.65 1.30 -44.44
CA ILE A 285 47.64 0.59 -43.62
C ILE A 285 48.80 0.14 -44.51
N GLU A 286 50.00 0.60 -44.17
CA GLU A 286 51.27 0.28 -44.83
C GLU A 286 52.31 -0.20 -43.80
N THR A 287 53.31 -0.96 -44.24
CA THR A 287 54.36 -1.51 -43.37
C THR A 287 55.38 -0.47 -42.90
N ASN A 288 55.36 0.75 -43.47
CA ASN A 288 56.28 1.85 -43.15
C ASN A 288 55.88 2.66 -41.91
N GLY A 289 54.70 2.42 -41.32
CA GLY A 289 54.31 2.95 -40.00
C GLY A 289 54.22 4.47 -39.89
N THR A 290 54.03 5.22 -40.98
CA THR A 290 53.86 6.69 -40.93
C THR A 290 52.42 7.10 -41.26
N LEU A 291 51.85 8.06 -40.52
CA LEU A 291 50.48 8.56 -40.73
C LEU A 291 50.52 9.93 -41.41
N SER A 292 49.88 10.11 -42.57
CA SER A 292 49.69 11.46 -43.12
C SER A 292 48.54 12.18 -42.40
N LEU A 293 48.73 13.47 -42.10
CA LEU A 293 47.72 14.33 -41.45
C LEU A 293 46.97 15.24 -42.45
N VAL A 294 47.27 15.13 -43.75
CA VAL A 294 46.77 16.05 -44.78
C VAL A 294 46.25 15.30 -46.00
N ARG A 295 46.89 14.21 -46.42
CA ARG A 295 46.57 13.50 -47.66
C ARG A 295 46.17 12.06 -47.37
N SER A 296 45.27 11.53 -48.19
CA SER A 296 44.87 10.12 -48.13
C SER A 296 44.32 9.68 -46.76
N ILE A 297 43.64 10.61 -46.07
CA ILE A 297 42.98 10.38 -44.79
C ILE A 297 41.49 10.09 -44.99
N ASN A 298 40.91 9.43 -44.00
CA ASN A 298 39.50 9.14 -43.93
C ASN A 298 38.68 10.44 -43.82
N PRO A 299 37.73 10.71 -44.74
CA PRO A 299 36.95 11.95 -44.75
C PRO A 299 36.18 12.23 -43.45
N ALA A 300 35.73 11.19 -42.74
CA ALA A 300 35.01 11.37 -41.48
C ALA A 300 35.89 11.94 -40.35
N TRP A 301 37.21 11.83 -40.48
CA TRP A 301 38.19 12.28 -39.48
C TRP A 301 38.99 13.51 -39.93
N GLU A 302 38.76 14.03 -41.14
CA GLU A 302 39.53 15.13 -41.73
C GLU A 302 39.55 16.37 -40.84
N LYS A 303 38.38 16.81 -40.37
CA LYS A 303 38.27 17.98 -39.48
C LYS A 303 38.97 17.74 -38.14
N ALA A 304 38.75 16.59 -37.51
CA ALA A 304 39.34 16.29 -36.20
C ALA A 304 40.88 16.17 -36.28
N LEU A 305 41.40 15.59 -37.37
CA LEU A 305 42.84 15.54 -37.65
C LEU A 305 43.41 16.92 -37.98
N ASP A 306 42.66 17.78 -38.66
CA ASP A 306 43.05 19.17 -38.92
C ASP A 306 43.13 19.98 -37.62
N ASP A 307 42.10 19.89 -36.77
CA ASP A 307 42.07 20.54 -35.45
C ASP A 307 43.23 20.03 -34.58
N PHE A 308 43.48 18.73 -34.53
CA PHE A 308 44.64 18.14 -33.85
C PHE A 308 45.97 18.64 -34.43
N ARG A 309 46.08 18.72 -35.76
CA ARG A 309 47.30 19.20 -36.43
C ARG A 309 47.59 20.66 -36.05
N GLN A 310 46.58 21.52 -36.13
CA GLN A 310 46.73 22.95 -35.85
C GLN A 310 46.99 23.25 -34.38
N LEU A 311 46.27 22.59 -33.47
CA LEU A 311 46.31 22.88 -32.04
C LEU A 311 47.41 22.13 -31.29
N VAL A 312 47.91 21.00 -31.82
CA VAL A 312 48.86 20.12 -31.11
C VAL A 312 50.13 19.85 -31.91
N VAL A 313 50.02 19.34 -33.14
CA VAL A 313 51.20 18.88 -33.90
C VAL A 313 52.09 20.04 -34.31
N VAL A 314 51.51 21.11 -34.86
CA VAL A 314 52.27 22.29 -35.30
C VAL A 314 53.01 22.96 -34.13
N PRO A 315 52.40 23.17 -32.94
CA PRO A 315 53.10 23.72 -31.78
C PRO A 315 54.19 22.82 -31.17
N VAL A 316 54.01 21.49 -31.14
CA VAL A 316 54.96 20.56 -30.49
C VAL A 316 56.12 20.18 -31.40
N CYS A 317 55.79 19.82 -32.65
CA CYS A 317 56.73 19.20 -33.58
C CYS A 317 57.14 20.17 -34.70
N GLY A 318 56.34 21.20 -35.01
CA GLY A 318 56.55 22.06 -36.17
C GLY A 318 55.76 21.58 -37.40
N HIS A 319 56.12 22.05 -38.59
CA HIS A 319 55.33 21.76 -39.81
C HIS A 319 55.55 20.32 -40.31
N PHE A 320 54.74 19.40 -39.78
CA PHE A 320 54.74 17.99 -40.15
C PHE A 320 53.47 17.64 -40.96
N GLU A 321 53.67 17.15 -42.19
CA GLU A 321 52.60 16.54 -42.99
C GLU A 321 52.38 15.05 -42.64
N THR A 322 53.30 14.47 -41.86
CA THR A 322 53.33 13.07 -41.45
C THR A 322 53.70 12.92 -39.97
N LEU A 323 53.07 11.97 -39.27
CA LEU A 323 53.26 11.67 -37.85
C LEU A 323 53.78 10.23 -37.68
N THR A 324 54.81 10.02 -36.86
CA THR A 324 55.27 8.69 -36.45
C THR A 324 54.69 8.28 -35.09
N GLU A 325 54.82 6.99 -34.74
CA GLU A 325 54.39 6.51 -33.43
C GLU A 325 55.21 7.15 -32.29
N GLU A 326 56.51 7.37 -32.48
CA GLU A 326 57.38 8.06 -31.52
C GLU A 326 56.96 9.52 -31.29
N ASP A 327 56.50 10.21 -32.34
CA ASP A 327 55.94 11.56 -32.25
C ASP A 327 54.65 11.56 -31.42
N MET A 328 53.78 10.56 -31.64
CA MET A 328 52.52 10.42 -30.91
C MET A 328 52.75 10.13 -29.42
N GLU A 329 53.75 9.33 -29.06
CA GLU A 329 54.17 9.12 -27.67
C GLU A 329 54.72 10.40 -27.04
N THR A 330 55.46 11.20 -27.81
CA THR A 330 56.01 12.49 -27.35
C THR A 330 54.90 13.51 -27.10
N ILE A 331 53.92 13.59 -28.00
CA ILE A 331 52.72 14.43 -27.84
C ILE A 331 51.90 13.97 -26.64
N SER A 332 51.69 12.66 -26.47
CA SER A 332 50.95 12.11 -25.34
C SER A 332 51.59 12.50 -24.00
N ARG A 333 52.93 12.38 -23.90
CA ARG A 333 53.69 12.76 -22.70
C ARG A 333 53.58 14.24 -22.34
N LYS A 334 53.38 15.13 -23.32
CA LYS A 334 53.19 16.57 -23.06
C LYS A 334 51.88 16.87 -22.33
N PHE A 335 50.87 16.00 -22.44
CA PHE A 335 49.59 16.18 -21.75
C PHE A 335 49.48 15.42 -20.42
N ASP A 336 50.49 14.63 -20.02
CA ASP A 336 50.40 13.81 -18.81
C ASP A 336 50.19 14.67 -17.54
N ASP A 337 50.94 15.77 -17.40
CA ASP A 337 50.80 16.69 -16.26
C ASP A 337 49.42 17.38 -16.25
N TYR A 338 48.94 17.87 -17.40
CA TYR A 338 47.61 18.46 -17.54
C TYR A 338 46.49 17.46 -17.23
N LYS A 339 46.63 16.22 -17.72
CA LYS A 339 45.68 15.13 -17.49
C LYS A 339 45.63 14.75 -16.02
N ASN A 340 46.77 14.59 -15.36
CA ASN A 340 46.83 14.27 -13.94
C ASN A 340 46.21 15.40 -13.11
N TRP A 341 46.57 16.64 -13.41
CA TRP A 341 45.96 17.81 -12.78
C TRP A 341 44.44 17.84 -12.95
N GLN A 342 43.90 17.59 -14.16
CA GLN A 342 42.45 17.50 -14.38
C GLN A 342 41.79 16.34 -13.61
N ASN A 343 42.45 15.19 -13.49
CA ASN A 343 41.93 14.05 -12.74
C ASN A 343 41.93 14.29 -11.22
N ASP A 344 42.85 15.11 -10.72
CA ASP A 344 42.97 15.48 -9.31
C ASP A 344 42.04 16.65 -8.93
N LYS A 345 41.17 17.09 -9.85
CA LYS A 345 40.24 18.20 -9.62
C LYS A 345 39.27 17.92 -8.48
N CYS A 346 39.32 18.75 -7.44
CA CYS A 346 38.45 18.72 -6.28
C CYS A 346 37.71 20.07 -6.11
N GLY A 347 36.64 20.09 -5.29
CA GLY A 347 35.86 21.31 -5.04
C GLY A 347 35.02 21.80 -6.22
N THR A 348 34.63 20.92 -7.16
CA THR A 348 33.88 21.31 -8.38
C THR A 348 32.53 21.98 -8.11
N ALA A 349 31.96 21.82 -6.92
CA ALA A 349 30.72 22.48 -6.51
C ALA A 349 30.80 24.02 -6.54
N VAL A 350 31.99 24.60 -6.33
CA VAL A 350 32.20 26.05 -6.29
C VAL A 350 32.84 26.62 -7.55
N GLU A 351 33.12 25.77 -8.55
CA GLU A 351 33.80 26.16 -9.79
C GLU A 351 33.13 27.34 -10.52
N SER A 352 31.79 27.40 -10.46
CA SER A 352 30.99 28.44 -11.10
C SER A 352 31.26 29.86 -10.57
N LEU A 353 31.80 30.00 -9.35
CA LEU A 353 32.15 31.29 -8.74
C LEU A 353 33.43 31.89 -9.34
N GLY A 354 34.30 31.06 -9.91
CA GLY A 354 35.62 31.47 -10.41
C GLY A 354 36.66 31.67 -9.31
N ILE A 355 37.93 31.45 -9.66
CA ILE A 355 39.04 31.41 -8.69
C ILE A 355 39.25 32.73 -7.93
N ALA A 356 39.04 33.88 -8.60
CA ALA A 356 39.21 35.19 -7.96
C ALA A 356 38.25 35.38 -6.78
N THR A 357 36.98 35.02 -6.97
CA THR A 357 35.95 35.11 -5.92
C THR A 357 36.18 34.08 -4.82
N ILE A 358 36.67 32.88 -5.15
CA ILE A 358 37.04 31.87 -4.15
C ILE A 358 38.18 32.39 -3.25
N HIS A 359 39.23 32.97 -3.83
CA HIS A 359 40.34 33.55 -3.06
C HIS A 359 39.89 34.72 -2.17
N GLU A 360 39.03 35.60 -2.69
CA GLU A 360 38.44 36.69 -1.89
C GLU A 360 37.60 36.15 -0.72
N THR A 361 36.80 35.10 -0.97
CA THR A 361 35.95 34.46 0.05
C THR A 361 36.78 33.77 1.14
N LEU A 362 37.89 33.13 0.78
CA LEU A 362 38.82 32.48 1.72
C LEU A 362 39.67 33.49 2.50
N ALA A 363 39.96 34.66 1.94
CA ALA A 363 40.74 35.71 2.60
C ALA A 363 39.90 36.58 3.55
N GLY A 364 38.59 36.61 3.37
CA GLY A 364 37.65 37.37 4.21
C GLY A 364 37.31 36.71 5.55
N ASN A 365 36.70 37.48 6.45
CA ASN A 365 36.20 37.00 7.76
C ASN A 365 34.71 36.63 7.71
N THR A 366 34.21 36.30 6.51
CA THR A 366 32.80 36.01 6.26
C THR A 366 32.37 34.69 6.92
N LYS A 367 33.28 33.71 7.01
CA LYS A 367 33.04 32.42 7.66
C LYS A 367 32.72 32.60 9.13
N GLU A 368 33.56 33.33 9.86
CA GLU A 368 33.43 33.61 11.28
C GLU A 368 32.13 34.39 11.57
N THR A 369 31.79 35.33 10.69
CA THR A 369 30.57 36.13 10.81
C THR A 369 29.32 35.26 10.61
N LEU A 370 29.29 34.39 9.59
CA LEU A 370 28.19 33.46 9.36
C LEU A 370 28.03 32.47 10.52
N CYS A 371 29.13 31.92 11.03
CA CYS A 371 29.12 31.04 12.20
C CYS A 371 28.56 31.77 13.45
N ALA A 372 28.92 33.04 13.65
CA ALA A 372 28.40 33.85 14.76
C ALA A 372 26.89 34.12 14.62
N LEU A 373 26.40 34.34 13.40
CA LEU A 373 24.96 34.50 13.14
C LEU A 373 24.17 33.21 13.44
N ILE A 374 24.72 32.05 13.08
CA ILE A 374 24.11 30.76 13.46
C ILE A 374 24.11 30.56 14.98
N GLU A 375 25.19 30.93 15.66
CA GLU A 375 25.24 30.82 17.13
C GLU A 375 24.23 31.78 17.81
N GLN A 376 24.07 32.99 17.26
CA GLN A 376 23.06 33.94 17.70
C GLN A 376 21.65 33.39 17.49
N ASP A 377 21.39 32.71 16.36
CA ASP A 377 20.13 32.04 16.11
C ASP A 377 19.87 30.94 17.15
N LYS A 378 20.83 30.01 17.29
CA LYS A 378 20.73 28.87 18.24
C LYS A 378 20.54 29.30 19.69
N ALA A 379 21.00 30.49 20.08
CA ALA A 379 20.73 31.01 21.42
C ALA A 379 19.23 31.19 21.72
N LEU A 380 18.37 31.23 20.70
CA LEU A 380 16.92 31.32 20.82
C LEU A 380 16.19 29.97 20.69
N GLU A 381 16.93 28.86 20.50
CA GLU A 381 16.39 27.50 20.30
C GLU A 381 15.38 27.13 21.40
N THR A 382 15.73 27.34 22.67
CA THR A 382 14.82 27.02 23.80
C THR A 382 13.50 27.78 23.74
N ALA A 383 13.51 29.05 23.32
CA ALA A 383 12.29 29.85 23.23
C ALA A 383 11.39 29.36 22.09
N SER A 384 11.99 28.94 20.98
CA SER A 384 11.26 28.42 19.83
C SER A 384 10.79 26.97 20.01
N ASP A 385 11.55 26.14 20.71
CA ASP A 385 11.12 24.78 21.06
C ASP A 385 9.90 24.81 21.98
N ASN A 386 9.79 25.82 22.85
CA ASN A 386 8.58 26.03 23.64
C ASN A 386 7.34 26.28 22.76
N ILE A 387 7.48 26.84 21.55
CA ILE A 387 6.35 27.01 20.61
C ILE A 387 5.86 25.65 20.12
N LEU A 388 6.77 24.71 19.82
CA LEU A 388 6.42 23.33 19.46
C LEU A 388 5.77 22.60 20.63
N LEU A 389 6.25 22.81 21.86
CA LEU A 389 5.63 22.26 23.06
C LEU A 389 4.23 22.83 23.31
N VAL A 390 3.96 24.09 22.95
CA VAL A 390 2.61 24.65 22.99
C VAL A 390 1.70 23.94 21.98
N GLU A 391 2.16 23.69 20.75
CA GLU A 391 1.40 22.91 19.79
C GLU A 391 1.05 21.52 20.35
N GLN A 392 2.04 20.83 20.93
CA GLN A 392 1.85 19.54 21.58
C GLN A 392 0.83 19.62 22.72
N LEU A 393 0.90 20.66 23.57
CA LEU A 393 -0.04 20.87 24.67
C LEU A 393 -1.48 21.04 24.18
N VAL A 394 -1.69 21.88 23.15
CA VAL A 394 -3.02 22.17 22.61
C VAL A 394 -3.61 20.92 21.93
N ARG A 395 -2.79 20.17 21.17
CA ARG A 395 -3.19 18.90 20.56
C ARG A 395 -3.55 17.84 21.59
N TYR A 396 -2.74 17.68 22.65
CA TYR A 396 -3.00 16.72 23.71
C TYR A 396 -4.26 17.09 24.49
N TYR A 397 -4.46 18.38 24.79
CA TYR A 397 -5.68 18.86 25.46
C TYR A 397 -6.96 18.53 24.68
N ARG A 398 -6.92 18.66 23.34
CA ARG A 398 -8.05 18.35 22.46
C ARG A 398 -8.28 16.84 22.29
N ASP A 399 -7.23 16.09 22.00
CA ASP A 399 -7.35 14.74 21.41
C ASP A 399 -7.03 13.59 22.38
N LEU A 400 -6.22 13.82 23.43
CA LEU A 400 -5.71 12.71 24.25
C LEU A 400 -6.84 11.94 24.94
N TYR A 401 -7.87 12.64 25.43
CA TYR A 401 -9.04 11.97 26.02
C TYR A 401 -9.82 11.13 25.00
N LEU A 402 -9.95 11.61 23.75
CA LEU A 402 -10.56 10.83 22.67
C LEU A 402 -9.76 9.54 22.42
N LEU A 403 -8.43 9.63 22.40
CA LEU A 403 -7.55 8.47 22.28
C LEU A 403 -7.74 7.51 23.46
N LEU A 404 -7.72 8.00 24.70
CA LEU A 404 -7.89 7.18 25.91
C LEU A 404 -9.23 6.43 25.92
N LYS A 405 -10.34 7.08 25.53
CA LYS A 405 -11.65 6.44 25.37
C LYS A 405 -11.62 5.31 24.34
N ASN A 406 -10.78 5.41 23.32
CA ASN A 406 -10.69 4.43 22.25
C ASN A 406 -9.51 3.46 22.37
N TYR A 407 -8.69 3.60 23.42
CA TYR A 407 -7.51 2.77 23.65
C TYR A 407 -7.65 1.98 24.94
N VAL A 408 -7.92 2.66 26.06
CA VAL A 408 -8.03 2.05 27.38
C VAL A 408 -9.36 1.31 27.53
N THR A 409 -10.47 1.96 27.15
CA THR A 409 -11.82 1.49 27.49
C THR A 409 -12.64 0.99 26.28
N PHE A 410 -12.33 1.47 25.07
CA PHE A 410 -13.19 1.35 23.88
C PHE A 410 -14.60 1.92 24.10
N HIS A 411 -14.72 2.95 24.93
CA HIS A 411 -15.98 3.57 25.31
C HIS A 411 -16.81 3.98 24.09
N ASP A 412 -16.20 4.67 23.12
CA ASP A 412 -16.92 5.19 21.95
C ASP A 412 -17.46 4.04 21.07
N PHE A 413 -16.75 2.91 20.97
CA PHE A 413 -17.22 1.74 20.22
C PHE A 413 -18.50 1.14 20.79
N TYR A 414 -18.65 1.13 22.12
CA TYR A 414 -19.83 0.55 22.78
C TYR A 414 -20.92 1.57 23.09
N SER A 415 -20.69 2.85 22.81
CA SER A 415 -21.63 3.93 23.11
C SER A 415 -22.57 4.15 21.93
N PRO A 416 -23.90 4.10 22.13
CA PRO A 416 -24.86 4.35 21.06
C PRO A 416 -24.67 5.75 20.45
N GLY A 417 -24.52 5.81 19.13
CA GLY A 417 -24.39 7.07 18.39
C GLY A 417 -22.99 7.68 18.36
N ALA A 418 -22.03 7.11 19.09
CA ALA A 418 -20.62 7.43 18.94
C ALA A 418 -19.98 6.46 17.93
N GLU A 419 -18.88 6.90 17.32
CA GLU A 419 -18.08 6.11 16.37
C GLU A 419 -16.63 6.10 16.84
N ALA A 420 -16.06 4.92 17.02
CA ALA A 420 -14.69 4.76 17.49
C ALA A 420 -13.67 5.32 16.48
N ILE A 421 -12.46 5.61 16.95
CA ILE A 421 -11.38 6.14 16.08
C ILE A 421 -10.95 5.14 14.99
N PHE A 422 -11.15 3.85 15.17
CA PHE A 422 -10.84 2.86 14.13
C PHE A 422 -11.96 2.68 13.09
N GLN A 423 -13.14 3.29 13.30
CA GLN A 423 -14.26 3.22 12.35
C GLN A 423 -14.16 4.35 11.33
N VAL A 424 -13.90 4.00 10.07
CA VAL A 424 -13.55 4.97 9.01
C VAL A 424 -14.75 5.49 8.19
N GLY A 425 -15.95 4.96 8.41
CA GLY A 425 -17.15 5.39 7.70
C GLY A 425 -18.22 4.31 7.54
N LYS A 426 -19.09 4.48 6.53
CA LYS A 426 -20.31 3.69 6.33
C LYS A 426 -20.39 3.10 4.93
N LEU A 427 -20.64 1.79 4.84
CA LEU A 427 -20.82 1.07 3.58
C LEU A 427 -22.30 0.82 3.30
N TYR A 428 -22.79 1.32 2.17
CA TYR A 428 -24.14 1.05 1.68
C TYR A 428 -24.12 -0.07 0.65
N ILE A 429 -24.81 -1.18 0.96
CA ILE A 429 -24.89 -2.33 0.07
C ILE A 429 -26.20 -3.10 0.26
N ASP A 430 -26.87 -3.39 -0.86
CA ASP A 430 -28.02 -4.30 -0.92
C ASP A 430 -29.11 -4.00 0.13
N GLN A 431 -29.55 -2.74 0.19
CA GLN A 431 -30.56 -2.26 1.15
C GLN A 431 -30.09 -2.31 2.62
N ARG A 432 -28.78 -2.24 2.86
CA ARG A 432 -28.17 -2.21 4.19
C ARG A 432 -27.14 -1.09 4.29
N CYS A 433 -26.93 -0.59 5.50
CA CYS A 433 -25.82 0.28 5.87
C CYS A 433 -25.00 -0.42 6.94
N CYS A 434 -23.71 -0.64 6.68
CA CYS A 434 -22.77 -1.20 7.64
C CYS A 434 -21.93 -0.07 8.25
N ASP A 435 -22.02 0.10 9.57
CA ASP A 435 -21.39 1.20 10.30
C ASP A 435 -20.03 0.80 10.89
N LEU A 436 -19.76 -0.51 11.00
CA LEU A 436 -18.45 -1.02 11.37
C LEU A 436 -17.62 -1.28 10.11
N CYS A 437 -16.98 -0.23 9.62
CA CYS A 437 -15.99 -0.29 8.54
C CYS A 437 -14.61 0.08 9.08
N LEU A 438 -13.60 -0.73 8.79
CA LEU A 438 -12.20 -0.47 9.13
C LEU A 438 -11.38 -0.31 7.86
N ARG A 439 -10.37 0.56 7.86
CA ARG A 439 -9.34 0.54 6.83
C ARG A 439 -8.51 -0.73 6.95
N VAL A 440 -8.09 -1.31 5.82
CA VAL A 440 -7.25 -2.51 5.79
C VAL A 440 -5.87 -2.11 5.32
N ASN A 441 -4.90 -2.14 6.24
CA ASN A 441 -3.51 -1.79 5.93
C ASN A 441 -2.75 -2.98 5.30
N ASP A 442 -3.04 -4.21 5.75
CA ASP A 442 -2.37 -5.43 5.29
C ASP A 442 -3.38 -6.55 5.01
N MET A 443 -3.68 -6.76 3.73
CA MET A 443 -4.61 -7.83 3.31
C MET A 443 -4.08 -9.23 3.65
N GLY A 444 -2.76 -9.43 3.69
CA GLY A 444 -2.13 -10.70 4.04
C GLY A 444 -2.43 -11.10 5.48
N LYS A 445 -2.25 -10.18 6.44
CA LYS A 445 -2.63 -10.41 7.85
C LYS A 445 -4.13 -10.61 8.01
N HIS A 446 -4.94 -9.79 7.35
CA HIS A 446 -6.40 -9.95 7.38
C HIS A 446 -6.85 -11.32 6.85
N ASN A 447 -6.17 -11.87 5.83
CA ASN A 447 -6.49 -13.21 5.33
C ASN A 447 -6.29 -14.31 6.37
N SER A 448 -5.31 -14.16 7.27
CA SER A 448 -4.97 -15.14 8.31
C SER A 448 -5.84 -14.99 9.56
N PHE A 449 -6.06 -13.76 10.03
CA PHE A 449 -6.72 -13.50 11.33
C PHE A 449 -8.22 -13.29 11.24
N ALA A 450 -8.76 -12.76 10.13
CA ALA A 450 -10.15 -12.32 10.08
C ALA A 450 -11.17 -13.47 10.25
N GLY A 451 -10.80 -14.70 9.88
CA GLY A 451 -11.63 -15.88 10.12
C GLY A 451 -11.90 -16.16 11.60
N LEU A 452 -10.99 -15.75 12.50
CA LEU A 452 -11.10 -15.96 13.94
C LEU A 452 -12.11 -15.01 14.60
N SER A 453 -12.48 -13.92 13.93
CA SER A 453 -13.46 -12.94 14.46
C SER A 453 -14.86 -13.51 14.62
N GLY A 454 -15.23 -14.53 13.82
CA GLY A 454 -16.58 -15.07 13.74
C GLY A 454 -17.62 -14.10 13.14
N ILE A 455 -17.17 -12.99 12.55
CA ILE A 455 -18.01 -11.96 11.93
C ILE A 455 -18.09 -12.21 10.40
N CYS A 456 -19.23 -11.90 9.78
CA CYS A 456 -19.33 -11.89 8.33
C CYS A 456 -18.71 -10.60 7.80
N LEU A 457 -17.70 -10.71 6.93
CA LEU A 457 -16.87 -9.58 6.53
C LEU A 457 -16.86 -9.40 5.02
N LEU A 458 -17.03 -8.16 4.60
CA LEU A 458 -16.99 -7.73 3.20
C LEU A 458 -15.74 -6.87 3.01
N TYR A 459 -14.76 -7.39 2.28
CA TYR A 459 -13.59 -6.62 1.88
C TYR A 459 -13.91 -5.91 0.57
N CYS A 460 -13.75 -4.60 0.56
CA CYS A 460 -14.04 -3.76 -0.59
C CYS A 460 -12.81 -2.96 -1.00
N SER A 461 -12.54 -2.91 -2.30
CA SER A 461 -11.63 -1.91 -2.89
C SER A 461 -12.45 -0.66 -3.19
N CYS A 462 -12.05 0.45 -2.59
CA CYS A 462 -12.70 1.75 -2.71
C CYS A 462 -11.83 2.68 -3.56
N TYR A 463 -12.46 3.40 -4.47
CA TYR A 463 -11.84 4.45 -5.26
C TYR A 463 -12.66 5.73 -5.18
N SER A 464 -12.03 6.83 -4.79
CA SER A 464 -12.66 8.15 -4.81
C SER A 464 -12.24 8.88 -6.07
N LYS A 465 -13.23 9.32 -6.85
CA LYS A 465 -12.98 10.15 -8.05
C LYS A 465 -12.59 11.58 -7.68
N THR A 466 -13.11 12.10 -6.56
CA THR A 466 -12.86 13.48 -6.11
C THR A 466 -11.45 13.63 -5.56
N LEU A 467 -10.98 12.66 -4.77
CA LEU A 467 -9.64 12.66 -4.19
C LEU A 467 -8.59 11.99 -5.10
N ASN A 468 -9.03 11.23 -6.11
CA ASN A 468 -8.20 10.38 -6.95
C ASN A 468 -7.35 9.36 -6.14
N GLU A 469 -7.90 8.89 -5.03
CA GLU A 469 -7.24 7.97 -4.11
C GLU A 469 -7.88 6.59 -4.12
N LYS A 470 -7.09 5.58 -3.73
CA LYS A 470 -7.56 4.21 -3.51
C LYS A 470 -7.34 3.80 -2.07
N MET A 471 -8.31 3.10 -1.52
CA MET A 471 -8.18 2.45 -0.22
C MET A 471 -8.88 1.11 -0.20
N THR A 472 -8.50 0.26 0.75
CA THR A 472 -9.19 -1.00 1.00
C THR A 472 -9.83 -0.93 2.37
N ILE A 473 -11.08 -1.36 2.44
CA ILE A 473 -11.84 -1.40 3.70
C ILE A 473 -12.36 -2.81 3.94
N VAL A 474 -12.63 -3.10 5.20
CA VAL A 474 -13.42 -4.26 5.62
C VAL A 474 -14.66 -3.77 6.34
N ALA A 475 -15.84 -4.16 5.85
CA ALA A 475 -17.11 -3.87 6.47
C ALA A 475 -17.66 -5.13 7.16
N ALA A 476 -18.09 -4.97 8.41
CA ALA A 476 -18.75 -6.03 9.16
C ALA A 476 -20.25 -6.06 8.87
N LEU A 477 -20.74 -7.22 8.44
CA LEU A 477 -22.16 -7.49 8.26
C LEU A 477 -22.68 -8.26 9.47
N THR A 478 -23.38 -7.57 10.36
CA THR A 478 -23.78 -8.10 11.67
C THR A 478 -25.27 -8.38 11.80
N ASP A 479 -26.09 -7.92 10.84
CA ASP A 479 -27.53 -8.19 10.74
C ASP A 479 -28.00 -8.36 9.28
N GLY A 480 -29.19 -8.96 9.08
CA GLY A 480 -29.83 -9.14 7.78
C GLY A 480 -29.69 -10.55 7.21
N ASP A 481 -29.50 -10.62 5.89
CA ASP A 481 -29.25 -11.86 5.18
C ASP A 481 -28.07 -11.75 4.19
N PHE A 482 -27.53 -12.89 3.78
CA PHE A 482 -26.35 -12.98 2.89
C PHE A 482 -26.76 -13.13 1.40
N LYS A 483 -28.00 -12.82 1.05
CA LYS A 483 -28.43 -12.96 -0.35
C LYS A 483 -27.79 -11.88 -1.20
N ASN A 484 -27.44 -12.23 -2.44
CA ASN A 484 -26.86 -11.32 -3.44
C ASN A 484 -25.51 -10.70 -3.03
N ILE A 485 -24.82 -11.22 -2.02
CA ILE A 485 -23.47 -10.78 -1.67
C ILE A 485 -22.47 -11.69 -2.37
N SER A 486 -21.75 -11.13 -3.35
CA SER A 486 -20.74 -11.85 -4.12
C SER A 486 -19.57 -10.93 -4.45
N VAL A 487 -18.40 -11.52 -4.64
CA VAL A 487 -17.22 -10.81 -5.17
C VAL A 487 -17.57 -10.17 -6.52
N GLY A 488 -17.07 -8.96 -6.74
CA GLY A 488 -17.36 -8.13 -7.92
C GLY A 488 -18.64 -7.28 -7.82
N ARG A 489 -19.41 -7.39 -6.73
CA ARG A 489 -20.57 -6.51 -6.52
C ARG A 489 -20.11 -5.11 -6.12
N ASN A 490 -20.74 -4.10 -6.74
CA ASN A 490 -20.51 -2.70 -6.41
C ASN A 490 -21.38 -2.27 -5.22
N ALA A 491 -20.84 -1.34 -4.45
CA ALA A 491 -21.39 -0.69 -3.28
C ALA A 491 -20.89 0.77 -3.25
N ILE A 492 -21.45 1.57 -2.34
CA ILE A 492 -20.99 2.95 -2.12
C ILE A 492 -20.52 3.05 -0.68
N PHE A 493 -19.32 3.58 -0.48
CA PHE A 493 -18.76 3.86 0.82
C PHE A 493 -18.71 5.37 1.04
N TYR A 494 -19.11 5.84 2.22
CA TYR A 494 -18.93 7.22 2.66
C TYR A 494 -17.95 7.24 3.81
N ASP A 495 -16.89 8.05 3.69
CA ASP A 495 -15.97 8.28 4.79
C ASP A 495 -16.59 9.20 5.87
N LYS A 496 -15.89 9.40 6.99
CA LYS A 496 -16.34 10.31 8.06
C LYS A 496 -16.43 11.78 7.64
N LYS A 497 -15.71 12.19 6.59
CA LYS A 497 -15.76 13.54 6.03
C LYS A 497 -16.93 13.72 5.06
N GLY A 498 -17.65 12.64 4.74
CA GLY A 498 -18.79 12.64 3.84
C GLY A 498 -18.44 12.47 2.36
N ASN A 499 -17.16 12.20 2.02
CA ASN A 499 -16.80 11.94 0.62
C ASN A 499 -17.29 10.57 0.19
N ASP A 500 -17.73 10.46 -1.06
CA ASP A 500 -18.18 9.22 -1.67
C ASP A 500 -17.03 8.45 -2.33
N TRP A 501 -17.09 7.14 -2.17
CA TRP A 501 -16.13 6.20 -2.71
C TRP A 501 -16.88 5.07 -3.43
N ASP A 502 -16.49 4.82 -4.68
CA ASP A 502 -16.95 3.66 -5.44
C ASP A 502 -16.32 2.41 -4.83
N ALA A 503 -17.12 1.56 -4.17
CA ALA A 503 -16.66 0.36 -3.48
C ALA A 503 -16.99 -0.90 -4.29
N THR A 504 -16.02 -1.79 -4.48
CA THR A 504 -16.24 -3.09 -5.13
C THR A 504 -15.80 -4.22 -4.22
N ILE A 505 -16.66 -5.21 -3.98
CA ILE A 505 -16.31 -6.36 -3.15
C ILE A 505 -15.20 -7.17 -3.83
N ILE A 506 -14.07 -7.32 -3.14
CA ILE A 506 -12.94 -8.12 -3.59
C ILE A 506 -12.87 -9.49 -2.89
N LYS A 507 -13.36 -9.57 -1.64
CA LYS A 507 -13.36 -10.81 -0.86
C LYS A 507 -14.49 -10.81 0.15
N VAL A 508 -15.04 -12.00 0.42
CA VAL A 508 -16.05 -12.20 1.44
C VAL A 508 -15.64 -13.32 2.38
N ILE A 509 -15.74 -13.08 3.68
CA ILE A 509 -15.63 -14.12 4.71
C ILE A 509 -17.03 -14.39 5.23
N ASP A 510 -17.52 -15.59 4.93
CA ASP A 510 -18.87 -16.02 5.31
C ASP A 510 -18.89 -16.55 6.75
N HIS A 511 -19.71 -15.91 7.58
CA HIS A 511 -20.06 -16.36 8.92
C HIS A 511 -21.56 -16.13 9.14
N PRO A 512 -22.19 -16.90 10.05
CA PRO A 512 -23.62 -16.73 10.33
C PRO A 512 -23.94 -15.31 10.82
N ILE A 513 -24.97 -14.69 10.22
CA ILE A 513 -25.40 -13.31 10.53
C ILE A 513 -26.63 -13.31 11.44
N SER A 514 -27.62 -14.17 11.17
CA SER A 514 -28.85 -14.24 11.96
C SER A 514 -29.32 -15.66 12.27
N ILE A 515 -29.93 -15.84 13.43
CA ILE A 515 -30.51 -17.14 13.88
C ILE A 515 -31.64 -17.59 12.94
N ARG A 516 -32.38 -16.63 12.34
CA ARG A 516 -33.47 -16.92 11.40
C ARG A 516 -32.97 -17.63 10.14
N GLN A 517 -31.77 -17.30 9.66
CA GLN A 517 -31.16 -18.03 8.54
C GLN A 517 -30.78 -19.46 8.93
N ALA A 518 -30.28 -19.65 10.15
CA ALA A 518 -29.84 -20.96 10.64
C ALA A 518 -30.98 -21.98 10.73
N PHE A 519 -32.21 -21.54 10.97
CA PHE A 519 -33.40 -22.40 10.98
C PHE A 519 -33.59 -23.13 9.64
N TRP A 520 -33.39 -22.44 8.52
CA TRP A 520 -33.61 -22.97 7.17
C TRP A 520 -32.37 -23.65 6.56
N LEU A 521 -31.20 -23.54 7.21
CA LEU A 521 -29.92 -24.03 6.68
C LEU A 521 -29.92 -25.55 6.38
N PRO A 522 -30.41 -26.43 7.28
CA PRO A 522 -30.44 -27.87 7.04
C PRO A 522 -31.32 -28.23 5.85
N TYR A 523 -32.51 -27.63 5.76
CA TYR A 523 -33.45 -27.86 4.66
C TYR A 523 -32.90 -27.41 3.31
N ARG A 524 -32.19 -26.26 3.28
CA ARG A 524 -31.50 -25.80 2.08
C ARG A 524 -30.43 -26.79 1.63
N ARG A 525 -29.61 -27.30 2.55
CA ARG A 525 -28.58 -28.31 2.22
C ARG A 525 -29.19 -29.60 1.68
N VAL A 526 -30.30 -30.06 2.26
CA VAL A 526 -31.05 -31.22 1.72
C VAL A 526 -31.59 -30.93 0.33
N SER A 527 -32.17 -29.74 0.09
CA SER A 527 -32.66 -29.37 -1.25
C SER A 527 -31.55 -29.26 -2.30
N GLN A 528 -30.37 -28.73 -1.92
CA GLN A 528 -29.19 -28.65 -2.78
C GLN A 528 -28.63 -30.04 -3.06
N PHE A 529 -28.60 -30.92 -2.07
CA PHE A 529 -28.22 -32.30 -2.26
C PHE A 529 -29.17 -33.00 -3.25
N ILE A 530 -30.48 -32.89 -3.05
CA ILE A 530 -31.50 -33.44 -3.97
C ILE A 530 -31.32 -32.85 -5.38
N SER A 531 -31.17 -31.55 -5.50
CA SER A 531 -30.96 -30.87 -6.79
C SER A 531 -29.69 -31.37 -7.47
N SER A 532 -28.58 -31.52 -6.73
CA SER A 532 -27.31 -32.04 -7.27
C SER A 532 -27.41 -33.51 -7.68
N GLN A 533 -28.24 -34.32 -6.99
CA GLN A 533 -28.50 -35.70 -7.38
C GLN A 533 -29.41 -35.77 -8.61
N ILE A 534 -30.38 -34.87 -8.74
CA ILE A 534 -31.22 -34.73 -9.94
C ILE A 534 -30.39 -34.25 -11.12
N GLU A 535 -29.50 -33.27 -10.95
CA GLU A 535 -28.58 -32.81 -11.99
C GLU A 535 -27.59 -33.90 -12.40
N LYS A 536 -27.04 -34.66 -11.44
CA LYS A 536 -26.22 -35.85 -11.73
C LYS A 536 -27.00 -36.94 -12.46
N PHE A 537 -28.26 -37.15 -12.10
CA PHE A 537 -29.13 -38.11 -12.78
C PHE A 537 -29.50 -37.63 -14.20
N ALA A 538 -29.88 -36.37 -14.36
CA ALA A 538 -30.20 -35.75 -15.65
C ALA A 538 -28.99 -35.77 -16.58
N SER A 539 -27.81 -35.38 -16.09
CA SER A 539 -26.56 -35.45 -16.88
C SER A 539 -26.11 -36.89 -17.18
N SER A 540 -26.41 -37.87 -16.32
CA SER A 540 -26.17 -39.29 -16.63
C SER A 540 -27.14 -39.84 -17.67
N LYS A 541 -28.39 -39.36 -17.69
CA LYS A 541 -29.39 -39.70 -18.71
C LYS A 541 -29.10 -39.01 -20.04
N ASP A 542 -28.63 -37.77 -20.05
CA ASP A 542 -28.11 -37.12 -21.26
C ASP A 542 -26.90 -37.87 -21.83
N LYS A 543 -26.03 -38.43 -20.98
CA LYS A 543 -24.92 -39.30 -21.41
C LYS A 543 -25.41 -40.65 -21.99
N GLU A 544 -26.48 -41.24 -21.46
CA GLU A 544 -27.13 -42.43 -22.04
C GLU A 544 -27.86 -42.12 -23.35
N VAL A 545 -28.47 -40.95 -23.48
CA VAL A 545 -29.13 -40.51 -24.72
C VAL A 545 -28.10 -40.17 -25.79
N HIS A 546 -26.98 -39.53 -25.43
CA HIS A 546 -25.85 -39.33 -26.33
C HIS A 546 -25.19 -40.65 -26.74
N SER A 547 -25.01 -41.62 -25.84
CA SER A 547 -24.46 -42.93 -26.20
C SER A 547 -25.43 -43.75 -27.05
N ALA A 548 -26.74 -43.71 -26.79
CA ALA A 548 -27.75 -44.33 -27.65
C ALA A 548 -27.82 -43.66 -29.04
N THR A 549 -27.59 -42.34 -29.12
CA THR A 549 -27.54 -41.61 -30.39
C THR A 549 -26.27 -41.94 -31.18
N THR A 550 -25.12 -42.13 -30.53
CA THR A 550 -23.89 -42.62 -31.19
C THR A 550 -24.06 -44.06 -31.70
N THR A 551 -24.71 -44.95 -30.94
CA THR A 551 -24.99 -46.34 -31.39
C THR A 551 -26.02 -46.39 -32.53
N HIS A 552 -26.95 -45.42 -32.61
CA HIS A 552 -27.90 -45.29 -33.73
C HIS A 552 -27.27 -44.66 -34.99
N ILE A 553 -26.24 -43.81 -34.84
CA ILE A 553 -25.46 -43.29 -35.97
C ILE A 553 -24.52 -44.37 -36.53
N GLU A 554 -23.92 -45.21 -35.68
CA GLU A 554 -23.07 -46.34 -36.09
C GLU A 554 -23.83 -47.50 -36.76
N THR A 555 -25.13 -47.63 -36.51
CA THR A 555 -26.00 -48.61 -37.19
C THR A 555 -26.62 -48.09 -38.49
N THR A 556 -26.53 -46.78 -38.76
CA THR A 556 -27.05 -46.16 -40.00
C THR A 556 -25.93 -45.89 -41.03
N ALA A 557 -24.64 -45.98 -40.64
CA ALA A 557 -23.48 -45.83 -41.52
C ALA A 557 -22.89 -47.15 -42.09
N LYS A 558 -23.66 -48.26 -42.08
CA LYS A 558 -23.27 -49.56 -42.68
C LYS A 558 -24.16 -50.02 -43.85
N LYS A 559 -24.72 -49.08 -44.63
CA LYS A 559 -25.25 -49.33 -46.00
C LYS A 559 -25.09 -48.10 -46.90
N ALA A 560 -23.88 -47.90 -47.41
CA ALA A 560 -23.51 -47.17 -48.65
C ALA A 560 -21.95 -47.15 -48.70
N ASP A 561 -21.32 -48.28 -49.01
CA ASP A 561 -20.79 -48.67 -50.32
C ASP A 561 -19.64 -47.75 -50.84
N GLN A 562 -18.44 -48.36 -50.89
CA GLN A 562 -17.34 -48.18 -51.85
C GLN A 562 -16.55 -46.86 -51.93
N GLY A 563 -15.21 -47.00 -51.82
CA GLY A 563 -14.26 -46.18 -52.59
C GLY A 563 -13.01 -45.64 -51.89
N ILE A 564 -11.94 -46.47 -51.82
CA ILE A 564 -10.53 -46.19 -52.21
C ILE A 564 -9.86 -44.93 -51.57
N VAL A 565 -9.00 -45.01 -50.54
CA VAL A 565 -7.58 -45.46 -50.46
C VAL A 565 -6.58 -44.65 -51.31
N GLU A 566 -5.69 -43.88 -50.65
CA GLU A 566 -4.21 -43.89 -50.76
C GLU A 566 -3.59 -42.76 -49.89
N ASN A 567 -2.83 -43.11 -48.82
CA ASN A 567 -1.35 -43.07 -48.67
C ASN A 567 -0.78 -41.63 -48.46
N ILE A 568 0.10 -41.34 -47.49
CA ILE A 568 1.43 -41.94 -47.22
C ILE A 568 1.86 -41.81 -45.73
N HIS A 569 2.64 -42.80 -45.31
CA HIS A 569 3.45 -42.98 -44.10
C HIS A 569 4.69 -42.06 -43.98
N ASN A 570 4.93 -41.52 -42.76
CA ASN A 570 6.19 -41.53 -41.96
C ASN A 570 7.45 -40.77 -42.52
N PRO A 571 8.61 -40.63 -41.80
CA PRO A 571 8.95 -40.67 -40.36
C PRO A 571 9.95 -39.58 -39.84
N ASN A 572 10.13 -39.54 -38.51
CA ASN A 572 11.36 -39.33 -37.70
C ASN A 572 12.32 -38.12 -37.90
N THR A 573 12.70 -37.45 -36.80
CA THR A 573 13.92 -37.82 -36.01
C THR A 573 14.15 -36.97 -34.74
N THR A 574 14.33 -37.69 -33.64
CA THR A 574 14.99 -37.38 -32.34
C THR A 574 16.52 -37.24 -32.52
N PRO A 575 17.36 -36.85 -31.51
CA PRO A 575 17.62 -37.56 -30.23
C PRO A 575 17.65 -36.63 -28.97
N ALA A 576 17.20 -37.04 -27.77
CA ALA A 576 17.74 -38.02 -26.80
C ALA A 576 18.98 -37.48 -26.03
N THR A 577 19.18 -37.58 -24.70
CA THR A 577 18.91 -38.69 -23.75
C THR A 577 19.16 -38.23 -22.28
N LEU A 578 18.32 -38.63 -21.30
CA LEU A 578 18.58 -39.50 -20.11
C LEU A 578 18.93 -38.75 -18.79
N ALA A 579 18.48 -39.12 -17.57
CA ALA A 579 17.68 -40.21 -16.98
C ALA A 579 17.04 -39.68 -15.64
N THR A 580 16.13 -40.29 -14.87
CA THR A 580 15.79 -41.70 -14.49
C THR A 580 14.37 -41.72 -13.81
N PRO A 581 13.74 -42.84 -13.37
CA PRO A 581 12.42 -43.23 -13.90
C PRO A 581 11.29 -43.61 -12.89
N THR A 582 10.08 -43.77 -13.48
CA THR A 582 8.92 -44.69 -13.15
C THR A 582 8.02 -44.43 -11.92
N PRO A 583 6.74 -44.92 -11.90
CA PRO A 583 5.96 -45.61 -12.95
C PRO A 583 4.53 -45.06 -13.23
N VAL A 584 4.03 -45.37 -14.44
CA VAL A 584 2.69 -45.06 -14.96
C VAL A 584 1.75 -46.25 -14.73
N ALA A 585 0.53 -45.98 -14.27
CA ALA A 585 -0.52 -46.97 -14.01
C ALA A 585 -1.21 -47.47 -15.30
N VAL A 586 -1.43 -48.78 -15.34
CA VAL A 586 -2.10 -49.55 -16.39
C VAL A 586 -3.59 -49.20 -16.49
N GLN A 587 -4.09 -48.93 -17.70
CA GLN A 587 -5.52 -48.83 -17.98
C GLN A 587 -6.16 -50.23 -17.95
N GLN A 588 -7.19 -50.42 -17.12
CA GLN A 588 -7.95 -51.66 -17.05
C GLN A 588 -9.08 -51.71 -18.09
N PRO A 589 -9.43 -52.90 -18.61
CA PRO A 589 -10.51 -53.07 -19.58
C PRO A 589 -11.88 -52.80 -18.95
N PHE A 590 -12.82 -52.39 -19.81
CA PHE A 590 -14.18 -51.99 -19.46
C PHE A 590 -14.96 -53.16 -18.84
N ASP A 591 -15.27 -53.06 -17.54
CA ASP A 591 -15.90 -54.12 -16.74
C ASP A 591 -17.38 -53.78 -16.46
N ILE A 592 -18.28 -54.50 -17.13
CA ILE A 592 -19.74 -54.35 -17.03
C ILE A 592 -20.24 -54.64 -15.58
N GLY A 593 -19.49 -55.42 -14.79
CA GLY A 593 -19.82 -55.70 -13.39
C GLY A 593 -19.63 -54.48 -12.45
N LYS A 594 -18.67 -53.60 -12.74
CA LYS A 594 -18.43 -52.38 -11.93
C LYS A 594 -19.46 -51.28 -12.20
N PHE A 595 -20.07 -51.25 -13.40
CA PHE A 595 -21.15 -50.31 -13.72
C PHE A 595 -22.49 -50.73 -13.12
N VAL A 596 -22.83 -52.03 -13.15
CA VAL A 596 -24.00 -52.54 -12.42
C VAL A 596 -23.85 -52.31 -10.93
N GLY A 597 -22.63 -52.40 -10.37
CA GLY A 597 -22.33 -52.07 -8.97
C GLY A 597 -22.54 -50.60 -8.61
N ILE A 598 -22.19 -49.65 -9.49
CA ILE A 598 -22.40 -48.21 -9.27
C ILE A 598 -23.87 -47.83 -9.44
N PHE A 599 -24.58 -48.38 -10.44
CA PHE A 599 -26.03 -48.18 -10.59
C PHE A 599 -26.83 -48.86 -9.50
N ALA A 600 -26.42 -50.05 -9.04
CA ALA A 600 -27.01 -50.71 -7.88
C ALA A 600 -26.73 -49.92 -6.61
N ALA A 601 -25.54 -49.34 -6.40
CA ALA A 601 -25.23 -48.53 -5.23
C ALA A 601 -26.01 -47.21 -5.19
N ILE A 602 -26.19 -46.52 -6.34
CA ILE A 602 -27.01 -45.30 -6.42
C ILE A 602 -28.49 -45.63 -6.26
N SER A 603 -28.97 -46.73 -6.86
CA SER A 603 -30.37 -47.18 -6.74
C SER A 603 -30.68 -47.73 -5.35
N LEU A 604 -29.73 -48.41 -4.69
CA LEU A 604 -29.83 -48.85 -3.30
C LEU A 604 -29.76 -47.67 -2.33
N ALA A 605 -28.96 -46.63 -2.62
CA ALA A 605 -28.94 -45.42 -1.78
C ALA A 605 -30.27 -44.66 -1.86
N ILE A 606 -30.85 -44.50 -3.05
CA ILE A 606 -32.18 -43.91 -3.23
C ILE A 606 -33.27 -44.82 -2.62
N GLY A 607 -33.16 -46.14 -2.79
CA GLY A 607 -34.04 -47.13 -2.18
C GLY A 607 -33.97 -47.17 -0.65
N ALA A 608 -32.78 -46.98 -0.07
CA ALA A 608 -32.57 -46.89 1.37
C ALA A 608 -33.13 -45.59 1.95
N ILE A 609 -32.99 -44.46 1.24
CA ILE A 609 -33.64 -43.19 1.60
C ILE A 609 -35.16 -43.35 1.50
N GLY A 610 -35.67 -43.95 0.42
CA GLY A 610 -37.08 -44.24 0.23
C GLY A 610 -37.65 -45.16 1.32
N SER A 611 -36.91 -46.21 1.69
CA SER A 611 -37.25 -47.13 2.78
C SER A 611 -37.22 -46.43 4.14
N ALA A 612 -36.23 -45.57 4.41
CA ALA A 612 -36.17 -44.78 5.63
C ALA A 612 -37.36 -43.80 5.72
N ILE A 613 -37.69 -43.11 4.63
CA ILE A 613 -38.85 -42.22 4.55
C ILE A 613 -40.16 -43.00 4.73
N ALA A 614 -40.29 -44.18 4.08
CA ALA A 614 -41.45 -45.04 4.24
C ALA A 614 -41.60 -45.48 5.70
N THR A 615 -40.55 -45.98 6.34
CA THR A 615 -40.55 -46.39 7.76
C THR A 615 -40.92 -45.23 8.69
N LEU A 616 -40.42 -44.02 8.41
CA LEU A 616 -40.79 -42.80 9.14
C LEU A 616 -42.27 -42.43 8.95
N LEU A 617 -42.81 -42.55 7.73
CA LEU A 617 -44.22 -42.29 7.45
C LEU A 617 -45.13 -43.32 8.10
N THR A 618 -44.79 -44.61 8.04
CA THR A 618 -45.55 -45.67 8.71
C THR A 618 -45.55 -45.49 10.23
N GLY A 619 -44.39 -45.13 10.80
CA GLY A 619 -44.28 -44.77 12.22
C GLY A 619 -45.10 -43.53 12.57
N PHE A 620 -45.11 -42.51 11.72
CA PHE A 620 -45.90 -41.29 11.90
C PHE A 620 -47.41 -41.60 11.86
N PHE A 621 -47.91 -42.30 10.85
CA PHE A 621 -49.34 -42.66 10.75
C PHE A 621 -49.81 -43.65 11.83
N SER A 622 -48.90 -44.32 12.54
CA SER A 622 -49.23 -45.17 13.69
C SER A 622 -49.50 -44.38 14.99
N LEU A 623 -49.21 -43.07 15.02
CA LEU A 623 -49.41 -42.21 16.19
C LEU A 623 -50.87 -41.77 16.33
N ALA A 624 -51.33 -41.61 17.58
CA ALA A 624 -52.61 -40.98 17.87
C ALA A 624 -52.65 -39.54 17.32
N VAL A 625 -53.80 -39.09 16.80
CA VAL A 625 -53.96 -37.80 16.10
C VAL A 625 -53.40 -36.60 16.88
N TRP A 626 -53.53 -36.57 18.21
CA TRP A 626 -52.99 -35.48 19.03
C TRP A 626 -51.45 -35.48 19.16
N LYS A 627 -50.79 -36.63 18.95
CA LYS A 627 -49.32 -36.76 18.96
C LYS A 627 -48.70 -36.31 17.63
N MET A 628 -49.48 -36.22 16.56
CA MET A 628 -49.01 -35.85 15.22
C MET A 628 -48.44 -34.42 15.16
N PRO A 629 -49.12 -33.37 15.68
CA PRO A 629 -48.54 -32.03 15.75
C PRO A 629 -47.26 -31.97 16.61
N LEU A 630 -47.22 -32.73 17.71
CA LEU A 630 -46.05 -32.79 18.60
C LEU A 630 -44.85 -33.48 17.92
N ALA A 631 -45.10 -34.53 17.15
CA ALA A 631 -44.08 -35.22 16.36
C ALA A 631 -43.54 -34.33 15.22
N ILE A 632 -44.41 -33.56 14.54
CA ILE A 632 -43.98 -32.56 13.55
C ILE A 632 -43.11 -31.49 14.20
N PHE A 633 -43.53 -30.94 15.35
CA PHE A 633 -42.76 -29.95 16.07
C PHE A 633 -41.40 -30.52 16.54
N GLY A 634 -41.38 -31.74 17.08
CA GLY A 634 -40.17 -32.44 17.48
C GLY A 634 -39.21 -32.69 16.30
N PHE A 635 -39.73 -33.00 15.12
CA PHE A 635 -38.94 -33.12 13.89
C PHE A 635 -38.30 -31.78 13.50
N PHE A 636 -39.07 -30.69 13.46
CA PHE A 636 -38.51 -29.36 13.20
C PHE A 636 -37.41 -29.02 14.21
N LEU A 637 -37.65 -29.24 15.51
CA LEU A 637 -36.68 -28.96 16.55
C LEU A 637 -35.41 -29.83 16.44
N ALA A 638 -35.53 -31.12 16.10
CA ALA A 638 -34.39 -32.03 15.95
C ALA A 638 -33.48 -31.63 14.77
N PHE A 639 -34.06 -31.15 13.66
CA PHE A 639 -33.30 -30.75 12.48
C PHE A 639 -32.78 -29.30 12.57
N SER A 640 -33.62 -28.35 12.99
CA SER A 640 -33.26 -26.92 13.03
C SER A 640 -32.60 -26.50 14.34
N GLY A 641 -32.96 -27.12 15.47
CA GLY A 641 -32.52 -26.74 16.81
C GLY A 641 -31.00 -26.74 16.98
N PRO A 642 -30.28 -27.81 16.63
CA PRO A 642 -28.81 -27.83 16.72
C PRO A 642 -28.14 -26.71 15.91
N SER A 643 -28.64 -26.42 14.70
CA SER A 643 -28.10 -25.35 13.85
C SER A 643 -28.35 -23.96 14.42
N MET A 644 -29.54 -23.74 15.01
CA MET A 644 -29.87 -22.49 15.71
C MET A 644 -29.02 -22.29 16.96
N ILE A 645 -28.80 -23.33 17.77
CA ILE A 645 -27.96 -23.29 18.98
C ILE A 645 -26.51 -22.96 18.60
N LEU A 646 -25.95 -23.65 17.60
CA LEU A 646 -24.60 -23.36 17.11
C LEU A 646 -24.47 -21.92 16.59
N THR A 647 -25.47 -21.43 15.85
CA THR A 647 -25.46 -20.05 15.35
C THR A 647 -25.59 -19.04 16.48
N TRP A 648 -26.44 -19.29 17.47
CA TRP A 648 -26.58 -18.45 18.65
C TRP A 648 -25.28 -18.40 19.46
N LEU A 649 -24.58 -19.53 19.63
CA LEU A 649 -23.26 -19.59 20.27
C LEU A 649 -22.22 -18.79 19.47
N LYS A 650 -22.17 -18.95 18.14
CA LYS A 650 -21.26 -18.20 17.27
C LYS A 650 -21.52 -16.70 17.31
N LEU A 651 -22.78 -16.28 17.22
CA LEU A 651 -23.16 -14.86 17.25
C LEU A 651 -22.81 -14.17 18.58
N ARG A 652 -22.84 -14.89 19.70
CA ARG A 652 -22.43 -14.37 21.00
C ARG A 652 -20.92 -14.29 21.20
N ARG A 653 -20.15 -15.02 20.38
CA ARG A 653 -18.67 -15.08 20.44
C ARG A 653 -17.99 -14.24 19.35
N ARG A 654 -18.73 -13.42 18.61
CA ARG A 654 -18.15 -12.49 17.64
C ARG A 654 -17.19 -11.54 18.35
N ASN A 655 -15.97 -11.42 17.87
CA ASN A 655 -14.93 -10.61 18.48
C ASN A 655 -14.23 -9.76 17.42
N LEU A 656 -14.14 -8.46 17.67
CA LEU A 656 -13.47 -7.50 16.80
C LEU A 656 -11.93 -7.59 16.89
N ALA A 657 -11.39 -8.10 18.00
CA ALA A 657 -9.95 -8.09 18.28
C ALA A 657 -9.07 -8.61 17.11
N PRO A 658 -9.37 -9.78 16.47
CA PRO A 658 -8.52 -10.28 15.38
C PRO A 658 -8.45 -9.36 14.16
N LEU A 659 -9.43 -8.47 13.95
CA LEU A 659 -9.41 -7.49 12.85
C LEU A 659 -8.56 -6.29 13.19
N LEU A 660 -8.60 -5.83 14.45
CA LEU A 660 -7.75 -4.74 14.91
C LEU A 660 -6.29 -5.18 15.03
N ASP A 661 -6.04 -6.41 15.51
CA ASP A 661 -4.70 -6.99 15.56
C ASP A 661 -4.07 -7.09 14.16
N ALA A 662 -4.87 -7.43 13.14
CA ALA A 662 -4.43 -7.43 11.75
C ALA A 662 -4.06 -6.02 11.23
N ASN A 663 -4.64 -4.97 11.81
CA ASN A 663 -4.35 -3.56 11.53
C ASN A 663 -3.28 -2.95 12.46
N GLY A 664 -2.56 -3.76 13.25
CA GLY A 664 -1.43 -3.30 14.06
C GLY A 664 -1.78 -2.86 15.49
N TRP A 665 -3.01 -3.09 15.93
CA TRP A 665 -3.34 -2.99 17.36
C TRP A 665 -2.78 -4.19 18.14
N ALA A 666 -2.60 -4.03 19.45
CA ALA A 666 -2.43 -5.15 20.36
C ALA A 666 -3.61 -5.18 21.33
N ILE A 667 -4.66 -5.91 20.98
CA ILE A 667 -5.87 -5.99 21.79
C ILE A 667 -5.68 -7.00 22.93
N ASN A 668 -5.84 -6.53 24.16
CA ASN A 668 -5.71 -7.32 25.37
C ASN A 668 -7.07 -7.81 25.91
N ALA A 669 -8.10 -6.96 25.90
CA ALA A 669 -9.44 -7.34 26.36
C ALA A 669 -10.35 -7.75 25.19
N GLN A 670 -11.21 -8.75 25.39
CA GLN A 670 -12.15 -9.22 24.36
C GLN A 670 -13.09 -8.09 23.90
N ALA A 671 -13.10 -7.82 22.60
CA ALA A 671 -13.95 -6.82 21.97
C ALA A 671 -15.22 -7.47 21.37
N ASN A 672 -16.06 -8.02 22.24
CA ASN A 672 -17.18 -8.88 21.84
C ASN A 672 -18.38 -8.09 21.29
N ILE A 673 -18.92 -8.55 20.15
CA ILE A 673 -20.12 -8.01 19.51
C ILE A 673 -21.30 -8.95 19.74
N ASN A 674 -22.06 -8.69 20.80
CA ASN A 674 -23.28 -9.45 21.08
C ASN A 674 -24.38 -9.20 20.03
N ILE A 675 -25.53 -9.88 20.15
CA ILE A 675 -26.60 -9.79 19.15
C ILE A 675 -27.23 -8.38 19.14
N ALA A 676 -27.59 -7.84 20.30
CA ALA A 676 -28.24 -6.53 20.42
C ALA A 676 -27.37 -5.40 19.88
N PHE A 677 -26.08 -5.41 20.21
CA PHE A 677 -25.10 -4.48 19.68
C PHE A 677 -24.82 -4.72 18.19
N GLY A 678 -24.78 -5.97 17.73
CA GLY A 678 -24.66 -6.26 16.30
C GLY A 678 -25.81 -5.67 15.45
N HIS A 679 -27.02 -5.55 15.99
CA HIS A 679 -28.14 -4.89 15.31
C HIS A 679 -27.96 -3.38 15.15
N THR A 680 -27.08 -2.74 15.94
CA THR A 680 -26.77 -1.31 15.80
C THR A 680 -25.65 -1.06 14.79
N LEU A 681 -24.88 -2.07 14.41
CA LEU A 681 -23.75 -1.94 13.46
C LEU A 681 -24.13 -2.25 12.01
N THR A 682 -25.31 -2.83 11.77
CA THR A 682 -25.86 -3.02 10.42
C THR A 682 -27.33 -2.63 10.41
N HIS A 683 -27.65 -1.56 9.70
CA HIS A 683 -29.02 -1.07 9.56
C HIS A 683 -29.66 -1.61 8.29
N LEU A 684 -30.84 -2.22 8.42
CA LEU A 684 -31.64 -2.71 7.31
C LEU A 684 -32.60 -1.62 6.82
N ALA A 685 -32.84 -1.58 5.51
CA ALA A 685 -33.84 -0.69 4.92
C ALA A 685 -35.22 -0.93 5.57
N LYS A 686 -35.79 0.15 6.09
CA LYS A 686 -37.15 0.19 6.63
C LYS A 686 -37.90 1.28 5.89
N LEU A 687 -39.17 1.01 5.57
CA LEU A 687 -40.06 2.04 5.06
C LEU A 687 -40.29 3.08 6.18
N PRO A 688 -40.33 4.39 5.85
CA PRO A 688 -40.63 5.40 6.84
C PRO A 688 -42.04 5.19 7.40
N PRO A 689 -42.30 5.59 8.66
CA PRO A 689 -43.56 5.28 9.37
C PRO A 689 -44.83 5.78 8.65
N ASN A 690 -44.70 6.82 7.83
CA ASN A 690 -45.80 7.42 7.05
C ASN A 690 -45.81 6.99 5.57
N ALA A 691 -45.16 5.90 5.21
CA ALA A 691 -45.14 5.39 3.83
C ALA A 691 -46.49 4.74 3.45
N LYS A 692 -47.06 5.12 2.30
CA LYS A 692 -48.15 4.38 1.66
C LYS A 692 -47.56 3.34 0.72
N LEU A 693 -47.85 2.06 0.94
CA LEU A 693 -47.38 0.97 0.08
C LEU A 693 -48.50 0.55 -0.88
N ASN A 694 -48.27 0.67 -2.19
CA ASN A 694 -49.14 0.06 -3.19
C ASN A 694 -48.81 -1.43 -3.26
N THR A 695 -49.76 -2.29 -2.88
CA THR A 695 -49.57 -3.75 -2.81
C THR A 695 -49.79 -4.45 -4.15
N ILE A 696 -50.21 -3.71 -5.18
CA ILE A 696 -50.43 -4.26 -6.53
C ILE A 696 -49.10 -4.29 -7.27
N ASP A 697 -48.47 -5.46 -7.30
CA ASP A 697 -47.30 -5.74 -8.15
C ASP A 697 -47.77 -6.22 -9.54
N PRO A 698 -47.61 -5.41 -10.61
CA PRO A 698 -48.05 -5.77 -11.96
C PRO A 698 -47.25 -6.92 -12.58
N PHE A 699 -46.08 -7.27 -12.01
CA PHE A 699 -45.21 -8.33 -12.49
C PHE A 699 -45.11 -9.51 -11.52
N ALA A 700 -45.85 -9.49 -10.41
CA ALA A 700 -45.95 -10.64 -9.53
C ALA A 700 -46.46 -11.83 -10.33
N ARG A 701 -45.68 -12.92 -10.39
CA ARG A 701 -46.16 -14.20 -10.92
C ARG A 701 -47.47 -14.52 -10.23
N LYS A 702 -48.56 -14.67 -11.00
CA LYS A 702 -49.81 -15.24 -10.51
C LYS A 702 -49.46 -16.57 -9.86
N LYS A 703 -49.41 -16.58 -8.52
CA LYS A 703 -49.20 -17.80 -7.76
C LYS A 703 -50.42 -18.65 -8.04
N ASN A 704 -50.31 -19.60 -8.97
CA ASN A 704 -51.40 -20.51 -9.25
C ASN A 704 -51.68 -21.29 -7.96
N PRO A 705 -52.82 -21.04 -7.27
CA PRO A 705 -53.11 -21.70 -6.02
C PRO A 705 -53.42 -23.18 -6.25
N LEU A 706 -53.43 -23.65 -7.51
CA LEU A 706 -53.69 -25.02 -7.91
C LEU A 706 -52.90 -26.04 -7.09
N TRP A 707 -51.62 -25.82 -6.80
CA TRP A 707 -50.84 -26.75 -5.97
C TRP A 707 -51.32 -26.78 -4.51
N LEU A 708 -51.73 -25.63 -3.98
CA LEU A 708 -52.22 -25.45 -2.61
C LEU A 708 -53.63 -26.01 -2.47
N ILE A 709 -54.46 -25.82 -3.50
CA ILE A 709 -55.79 -26.39 -3.65
C ILE A 709 -55.68 -27.91 -3.82
N LEU A 710 -54.79 -28.42 -4.67
CA LEU A 710 -54.50 -29.86 -4.79
C LEU A 710 -54.03 -30.45 -3.47
N ALA A 711 -53.10 -29.79 -2.77
CA ALA A 711 -52.65 -30.23 -1.46
C ALA A 711 -53.80 -30.26 -0.44
N LEU A 712 -54.66 -29.23 -0.40
CA LEU A 712 -55.84 -29.18 0.46
C LEU A 712 -56.88 -30.24 0.10
N ILE A 713 -57.11 -30.51 -1.20
CA ILE A 713 -58.01 -31.57 -1.68
C ILE A 713 -57.47 -32.95 -1.28
N ILE A 714 -56.17 -33.19 -1.45
CA ILE A 714 -55.54 -34.46 -1.05
C ILE A 714 -55.64 -34.64 0.47
N ILE A 715 -55.40 -33.58 1.26
CA ILE A 715 -55.58 -33.62 2.71
C ILE A 715 -57.03 -33.88 3.07
N ALA A 716 -57.99 -33.20 2.43
CA ALA A 716 -59.42 -33.39 2.68
C ALA A 716 -59.89 -34.82 2.33
N LEU A 717 -59.42 -35.38 1.21
CA LEU A 717 -59.69 -36.76 0.82
C LEU A 717 -59.04 -37.76 1.78
N GLY A 718 -57.82 -37.50 2.25
CA GLY A 718 -57.15 -38.32 3.25
C GLY A 718 -57.88 -38.31 4.59
N VAL A 719 -58.35 -37.14 5.04
CA VAL A 719 -59.16 -37.00 6.27
C VAL A 719 -60.51 -37.69 6.10
N ALA A 720 -61.17 -37.55 4.95
CA ALA A 720 -62.44 -38.23 4.66
C ALA A 720 -62.26 -39.76 4.63
N ALA A 721 -61.20 -40.28 4.01
CA ALA A 721 -60.88 -41.70 4.00
C ALA A 721 -60.55 -42.22 5.42
N TYR A 722 -59.81 -41.45 6.21
CA TYR A 722 -59.52 -41.79 7.61
C TYR A 722 -60.79 -41.81 8.48
N LEU A 723 -61.67 -40.81 8.34
CA LEU A 723 -62.95 -40.77 9.05
C LEU A 723 -63.88 -41.90 8.60
N ALA A 724 -63.94 -42.22 7.31
CA ALA A 724 -64.72 -43.34 6.78
C ALA A 724 -64.18 -44.71 7.24
N TRP A 725 -62.87 -44.82 7.45
CA TRP A 725 -62.24 -45.99 8.05
C TRP A 725 -62.54 -46.09 9.55
N HIS A 726 -62.38 -45.00 10.29
CA HIS A 726 -62.56 -44.97 11.75
C HIS A 726 -64.03 -45.15 12.19
N SER A 727 -64.98 -44.65 11.40
CA SER A 727 -66.42 -44.82 11.62
C SER A 727 -66.97 -46.17 11.16
N GLY A 728 -66.15 -47.04 10.56
CA GLY A 728 -66.58 -48.35 10.05
C GLY A 728 -67.40 -48.31 8.75
N LEU A 729 -67.53 -47.13 8.13
CA LEU A 729 -68.24 -46.94 6.85
C LEU A 729 -67.59 -47.74 5.71
N LEU A 730 -66.27 -47.89 5.70
CA LEU A 730 -65.58 -48.71 4.69
C LEU A 730 -65.86 -50.22 4.82
N LYS A 731 -66.12 -50.70 6.04
CA LYS A 731 -66.53 -52.10 6.31
C LYS A 731 -67.96 -52.37 5.87
N THR A 732 -68.85 -51.40 6.05
CA THR A 732 -70.26 -51.52 5.61
C THR A 732 -70.41 -51.40 4.09
N TRP A 733 -69.46 -50.76 3.41
CA TRP A 733 -69.42 -50.68 1.95
C TRP A 733 -68.61 -51.81 1.28
N GLY A 734 -68.08 -52.77 2.05
CA GLY A 734 -67.38 -53.96 1.53
C GLY A 734 -66.03 -53.67 0.87
N ILE A 735 -65.42 -52.53 1.19
CA ILE A 735 -64.15 -52.08 0.59
C ILE A 735 -62.94 -52.58 1.42
N ILE A 736 -63.15 -52.91 2.72
CA ILE A 736 -62.16 -53.48 3.64
C ILE A 736 -62.80 -54.54 4.53
#